data_AF-A0A2N1VLR2-F1
#
_entry.id   AF-A0A2N1VLR2-F1
#
_cell.length_a   1.000
_cell.length_b   1.000
_cell.length_c   1.000
_cell.angle_alpha   90.00
_cell.angle_beta   90.00
_cell.angle_gamma   90.00
#
_symmetry.space_group_name_H-M   'P 1'
#
loop_
_entity.id
_entity.type
_entity.pdbx_description
1 polymer ?
#
loop_
_entity_poly.entity_id
_entity_poly.type
_entity_poly.pdbx_seq_one_letter_code
_entity_poly.pdbx_strand_id
1 'polypeptide(L)'
;MTEIIEITGVSNPNNSKWQPYQGEEIISLIKHKGFVDSTGTINPTGDRVIDETFKILEMCGDPNEHACVETGLVIGYVQSGKTLSFTSLTALANDNQYQIVIIIAGTSIPLSEQSYERMKKDLQVETRFDRKWTIIKNAGTLEDRDTIEMKLEQWADLNFPNENCSTLLITVMKNGTRLNNLTSILRGLQLEGVPTLIIDDESDQASLNTRARANARTGNDVNEGEASTIYRRINELRSVFPHHTFLQYTATPQANLFINIMDRLSPNFIKLLTPGDGYTGGNVFFIENPHLVKAIPTNEIPTNQNPIHEPPESLLYSLKIFFLGVVVGEIKRDQRNRSMMVHPSRLTNSQNIFFHWIRNVCESWKRLLQSSDLSDQAEKNLLLEEFKEAYVDLKLTVDDLTDFEELATSRLLHAIKNTRIMEVNASRGRTPEIRWSDFYSHILIGGQAMDRGFTVEGLTVTYMPRPLATGQVDTTLQRARFFGYKGSYLGFCRVWLDQNNIEAFRAIIEHEEDVRSRLEEFDVNNKHLNEWDREAVLDKILNLTRSNILFNDIDRDYFGNEWFIIHAPHDTDSLIPYNKKIISDFTSNHIASFSTDIGHIERTDLQKHLRAELSLSECIQRLLNKLKFTRESDSRTYSSLRGVINGFAEENPNETCLIYLISSKIESGQIVQKIRQRRLNQNDAIQQLFQGEQPTSNGRLKKGEVYPGDRNIKNDDKVTIQIHHLNLTDVNSYEIVDENGNPLYEDLMSIAVWIPERIGIDIIRQPDNI
;
A
#
# COMPACT_ATOMS: atom_id res chain seq x y z
N MET A 1 -5.29 32.63 -7.64
CA MET A 1 -6.37 32.64 -6.64
C MET A 1 -6.68 31.18 -6.37
N THR A 2 -5.99 30.64 -5.37
CA THR A 2 -6.12 29.26 -4.91
C THR A 2 -7.37 29.20 -4.04
N GLU A 3 -8.37 28.42 -4.44
CA GLU A 3 -9.52 28.13 -3.60
C GLU A 3 -9.04 27.36 -2.37
N ILE A 4 -9.12 28.01 -1.22
CA ILE A 4 -9.02 27.38 0.09
C ILE A 4 -10.39 26.72 0.31
N ILE A 5 -10.46 25.40 0.16
CA ILE A 5 -11.61 24.64 0.60
C ILE A 5 -11.52 24.57 2.12
N GLU A 6 -12.25 25.47 2.76
CA GLU A 6 -12.47 25.49 4.20
C GLU A 6 -13.37 24.29 4.54
N ILE A 7 -12.76 23.16 4.96
CA ILE A 7 -13.51 22.06 5.58
C ILE A 7 -13.91 22.55 6.97
N THR A 8 -14.98 23.35 7.01
CA THR A 8 -15.75 23.53 8.24
C THR A 8 -16.24 22.16 8.64
N GLY A 9 -15.90 21.73 9.86
CA GLY A 9 -16.36 20.48 10.43
C GLY A 9 -17.89 20.46 10.43
N VAL A 10 -18.47 19.89 9.38
CA VAL A 10 -19.84 19.40 9.41
C VAL A 10 -19.78 18.20 10.34
N SER A 11 -20.09 18.45 11.60
CA SER A 11 -20.51 17.41 12.54
C SER A 11 -21.69 16.71 11.89
N ASN A 12 -21.43 15.56 11.26
CA ASN A 12 -22.48 14.71 10.76
C ASN A 12 -23.03 13.94 11.97
N PRO A 13 -24.21 14.29 12.51
CA PRO A 13 -24.65 13.84 13.84
C PRO A 13 -25.05 12.35 13.89
N ASN A 14 -24.92 11.63 12.78
CA ASN A 14 -25.34 10.24 12.67
C ASN A 14 -24.27 9.23 13.08
N ASN A 15 -23.01 9.66 13.30
CA ASN A 15 -21.86 8.73 13.24
C ASN A 15 -20.83 8.79 14.39
N SER A 16 -20.95 9.70 15.37
CA SER A 16 -20.07 9.65 16.56
C SER A 16 -20.59 8.61 17.55
N LYS A 17 -19.80 7.60 17.93
CA LYS A 17 -20.22 6.70 19.02
C LYS A 17 -20.31 7.45 20.34
N TRP A 18 -19.36 8.36 20.58
CA TRP A 18 -19.30 9.25 21.72
C TRP A 18 -18.35 10.41 21.39
N GLN A 19 -18.28 11.43 22.24
CA GLN A 19 -17.44 12.62 22.03
C GLN A 19 -16.28 12.61 23.02
N PRO A 20 -15.03 12.33 22.58
CA PRO A 20 -13.87 12.40 23.44
C PRO A 20 -13.64 13.78 24.04
N TYR A 21 -13.13 13.82 25.26
CA TYR A 21 -12.65 15.01 25.92
C TYR A 21 -11.15 15.20 25.63
N GLN A 22 -10.75 16.41 25.22
CA GLN A 22 -9.35 16.78 25.03
C GLN A 22 -8.84 17.47 26.31
N GLY A 23 -7.94 16.83 27.04
CA GLY A 23 -7.43 17.31 28.31
C GLY A 23 -5.99 17.81 28.25
N GLU A 24 -5.36 17.90 29.42
CA GLU A 24 -3.98 18.40 29.52
C GLU A 24 -2.96 17.39 29.01
N GLU A 25 -3.21 16.08 29.04
CA GLU A 25 -2.20 15.08 28.66
C GLU A 25 -1.89 15.12 27.18
N ILE A 26 -2.92 15.17 26.31
CA ILE A 26 -2.70 15.28 24.86
C ILE A 26 -1.98 16.59 24.52
N ILE A 27 -2.40 17.71 25.11
CA ILE A 27 -1.80 19.04 24.88
C ILE A 27 -0.34 19.05 25.33
N SER A 28 -0.06 18.51 26.51
CA SER A 28 1.29 18.43 27.09
C SER A 28 2.23 17.58 26.24
N LEU A 29 1.75 16.43 25.76
CA LEU A 29 2.50 15.56 24.84
C LEU A 29 2.85 16.31 23.54
N ILE A 30 1.87 16.90 22.87
CA ILE A 30 2.09 17.57 21.56
C ILE A 30 3.08 18.73 21.70
N LYS A 31 2.99 19.51 22.78
CA LYS A 31 3.99 20.54 23.11
C LYS A 31 5.37 19.94 23.37
N HIS A 32 5.46 18.87 24.16
CA HIS A 32 6.73 18.18 24.45
C HIS A 32 7.41 17.64 23.18
N LYS A 33 6.63 17.18 22.20
CA LYS A 33 7.13 16.72 20.89
C LYS A 33 7.58 17.88 19.98
N GLY A 34 7.41 19.13 20.40
CA GLY A 34 7.89 20.31 19.70
C GLY A 34 6.94 20.83 18.62
N PHE A 35 5.66 20.42 18.62
CA PHE A 35 4.65 20.93 17.70
C PHE A 35 4.08 22.27 18.17
N VAL A 36 4.98 23.23 18.42
CA VAL A 36 4.63 24.59 18.83
C VAL A 36 5.21 25.60 17.85
N ASP A 37 4.57 26.76 17.78
CA ASP A 37 5.08 27.94 17.10
C ASP A 37 6.10 28.71 17.97
N SER A 38 6.56 29.85 17.48
CA SER A 38 7.49 30.72 18.22
C SER A 38 6.93 31.31 19.52
N THR A 39 5.61 31.23 19.73
CA THR A 39 4.92 31.70 20.94
C THR A 39 4.72 30.58 21.96
N GLY A 40 5.00 29.32 21.60
CA GLY A 40 4.72 28.14 22.43
C GLY A 40 3.27 27.63 22.31
N THR A 41 2.50 28.17 21.36
CA THR A 41 1.15 27.70 21.03
C THR A 41 1.26 26.51 20.08
N ILE A 42 0.32 25.57 20.14
CA ILE A 42 0.32 24.42 19.23
C ILE A 42 0.25 24.91 17.78
N ASN A 43 1.10 24.36 16.91
CA ASN A 43 1.14 24.71 15.50
C ASN A 43 0.15 23.86 14.68
N PRO A 44 -0.13 24.20 13.41
CA PRO A 44 -1.11 23.47 12.60
C PRO A 44 -0.81 21.97 12.40
N THR A 45 0.46 21.56 12.49
CA THR A 45 0.81 20.12 12.45
C THR A 45 0.40 19.43 13.74
N GLY A 46 0.59 20.08 14.89
CA GLY A 46 0.14 19.58 16.18
C GLY A 46 -1.38 19.48 16.25
N ASP A 47 -2.11 20.51 15.78
CA ASP A 47 -3.58 20.49 15.71
C ASP A 47 -4.09 19.32 14.86
N ARG A 48 -3.48 19.08 13.68
CA ARG A 48 -3.82 17.94 12.82
C ARG A 48 -3.63 16.60 13.54
N VAL A 49 -2.53 16.43 14.28
CA VAL A 49 -2.28 15.20 15.06
C VAL A 49 -3.35 15.01 16.13
N ILE A 50 -3.77 16.08 16.80
CA ILE A 50 -4.86 16.04 17.80
C ILE A 50 -6.18 15.65 17.14
N ASP A 51 -6.54 16.29 16.02
CA ASP A 51 -7.79 16.03 15.30
C ASP A 51 -7.87 14.59 14.77
N GLU A 52 -6.79 14.07 14.19
CA GLU A 52 -6.73 12.67 13.75
C GLU A 52 -6.84 11.70 14.92
N THR A 53 -6.16 12.01 16.03
CA THR A 53 -6.21 11.20 17.26
C THR A 53 -7.62 11.19 17.86
N PHE A 54 -8.29 12.34 17.87
CA PHE A 54 -9.66 12.49 18.31
C PHE A 54 -10.61 11.60 17.50
N LYS A 55 -10.51 11.65 16.17
CA LYS A 55 -11.32 10.83 15.25
C LYS A 55 -11.08 9.32 15.43
N ILE A 56 -9.88 8.92 15.85
CA ILE A 56 -9.60 7.52 16.18
C ILE A 56 -10.30 7.13 17.48
N LEU A 57 -10.17 7.95 18.53
CA LEU A 57 -10.76 7.66 19.84
C LEU A 57 -12.30 7.70 19.82
N GLU A 58 -12.89 8.56 19.00
CA GLU A 58 -14.34 8.65 18.74
C GLU A 58 -14.94 7.32 18.23
N MET A 59 -14.14 6.49 17.56
CA MET A 59 -14.58 5.17 17.07
C MET A 59 -14.34 4.04 18.08
N CYS A 60 -13.52 4.29 19.11
CA CYS A 60 -13.26 3.36 20.21
C CYS A 60 -14.46 3.31 21.17
N GLY A 61 -14.45 2.37 22.12
CA GLY A 61 -15.55 2.26 23.09
C GLY A 61 -15.64 3.46 24.03
N ASP A 62 -16.86 3.90 24.36
CA ASP A 62 -17.08 4.96 25.34
C ASP A 62 -16.72 4.44 26.74
N PRO A 63 -15.77 5.06 27.47
CA PRO A 63 -15.39 4.66 28.83
C PRO A 63 -16.52 4.64 29.85
N ASN A 64 -17.65 5.29 29.56
CA ASN A 64 -18.84 5.29 30.40
C ASN A 64 -19.75 4.07 30.16
N GLU A 65 -19.50 3.30 29.12
CA GLU A 65 -20.21 2.04 28.85
C GLU A 65 -19.60 0.88 29.66
N HIS A 66 -20.42 -0.11 29.95
CA HIS A 66 -19.99 -1.25 30.75
C HIS A 66 -19.21 -2.30 29.94
N ALA A 67 -19.48 -2.40 28.64
CA ALA A 67 -18.87 -3.35 27.74
C ALA A 67 -18.90 -2.80 26.31
N CYS A 68 -17.82 -3.01 25.57
CA CYS A 68 -17.67 -2.65 24.17
C CYS A 68 -16.60 -3.56 23.58
N VAL A 69 -16.84 -4.14 22.40
CA VAL A 69 -15.84 -4.94 21.68
C VAL A 69 -15.75 -4.37 20.29
N GLU A 70 -14.60 -3.78 19.97
CA GLU A 70 -14.40 -3.13 18.69
C GLU A 70 -13.03 -3.44 18.11
N THR A 71 -12.93 -3.53 16.78
CA THR A 71 -11.69 -3.71 16.03
C THR A 71 -11.53 -2.62 14.99
N GLY A 72 -10.46 -1.84 15.07
CA GLY A 72 -10.17 -0.76 14.13
C GLY A 72 -8.82 -0.95 13.44
N LEU A 73 -8.70 -0.44 12.21
CA LEU A 73 -7.46 -0.38 11.46
C LEU A 73 -7.01 1.08 11.32
N VAL A 74 -5.75 1.35 11.63
CA VAL A 74 -5.12 2.67 11.47
C VAL A 74 -3.95 2.55 10.50
N ILE A 75 -4.03 3.27 9.38
CA ILE A 75 -3.06 3.17 8.28
C ILE A 75 -2.32 4.48 8.12
N GLY A 76 -0.99 4.42 8.17
CA GLY A 76 -0.14 5.55 7.77
C GLY A 76 1.07 5.06 6.99
N TYR A 77 1.59 5.89 6.09
CA TYR A 77 2.73 5.54 5.25
C TYR A 77 3.95 5.03 6.05
N VAL A 78 4.85 4.32 5.38
CA VAL A 78 6.10 3.81 5.97
C VAL A 78 6.91 4.96 6.57
N GLN A 79 7.21 4.91 7.87
CA GLN A 79 7.91 5.97 8.61
C GLN A 79 7.20 7.34 8.64
N SER A 80 5.87 7.39 8.50
CA SER A 80 5.07 8.63 8.58
C SER A 80 4.78 9.15 9.99
N GLY A 81 5.21 8.45 11.04
CA GLY A 81 4.90 8.86 12.42
C GLY A 81 3.76 8.09 13.12
N LYS A 82 3.41 6.88 12.68
CA LYS A 82 2.46 5.99 13.38
C LYS A 82 2.64 5.89 14.90
N THR A 83 3.90 5.83 15.36
CA THR A 83 4.18 5.83 16.79
C THR A 83 3.73 7.10 17.49
N LEU A 84 3.93 8.28 16.88
CA LEU A 84 3.38 9.52 17.43
C LEU A 84 1.85 9.45 17.54
N SER A 85 1.18 8.88 16.53
CA SER A 85 -0.28 8.71 16.56
C SER A 85 -0.72 7.84 17.73
N PHE A 86 -0.18 6.62 17.91
CA PHE A 86 -0.63 5.79 19.02
C PHE A 86 -0.16 6.28 20.40
N THR A 87 0.95 7.01 20.50
CA THR A 87 1.33 7.71 21.74
C THR A 87 0.36 8.85 22.06
N SER A 88 -0.07 9.60 21.03
CA SER A 88 -1.09 10.64 21.17
C SER A 88 -2.43 10.06 21.58
N LEU A 89 -2.83 8.94 20.96
CA LEU A 89 -4.03 8.21 21.34
C LEU A 89 -3.97 7.69 22.77
N THR A 90 -2.81 7.21 23.21
CA THR A 90 -2.60 6.80 24.61
C THR A 90 -2.83 7.99 25.56
N ALA A 91 -2.25 9.16 25.27
CA ALA A 91 -2.45 10.37 26.07
C ALA A 91 -3.91 10.83 26.09
N LEU A 92 -4.58 10.88 24.93
CA LEU A 92 -5.99 11.23 24.85
C LEU A 92 -6.89 10.20 25.57
N ALA A 93 -6.54 8.92 25.54
CA ALA A 93 -7.25 7.89 26.30
C ALA A 93 -7.16 8.13 27.82
N ASN A 94 -6.03 8.63 28.33
CA ASN A 94 -5.90 9.02 29.74
C ASN A 94 -6.79 10.22 30.08
N ASP A 95 -6.86 11.24 29.21
CA ASP A 95 -7.79 12.37 29.39
C ASP A 95 -9.25 11.90 29.48
N ASN A 96 -9.55 10.74 28.88
CA ASN A 96 -10.87 10.10 28.87
C ASN A 96 -11.00 8.93 29.86
N GLN A 97 -10.13 8.82 30.86
CA GLN A 97 -10.24 7.83 31.95
C GLN A 97 -10.16 6.37 31.50
N TYR A 98 -9.51 6.08 30.37
CA TYR A 98 -9.09 4.71 30.07
C TYR A 98 -8.14 4.21 31.15
N GLN A 99 -8.44 3.04 31.71
CA GLN A 99 -7.73 2.51 32.87
C GLN A 99 -6.52 1.67 32.44
N ILE A 100 -6.61 0.98 31.30
CA ILE A 100 -5.54 0.15 30.75
C ILE A 100 -5.30 0.49 29.28
N VAL A 101 -4.03 0.67 28.92
CA VAL A 101 -3.54 0.71 27.55
C VAL A 101 -2.48 -0.37 27.37
N ILE A 102 -2.70 -1.30 26.44
CA ILE A 102 -1.77 -2.38 26.11
C ILE A 102 -1.16 -2.13 24.73
N ILE A 103 0.17 -2.05 24.66
CA ILE A 103 0.93 -1.95 23.40
C ILE A 103 1.58 -3.30 23.10
N ILE A 104 1.06 -3.99 22.08
CA ILE A 104 1.68 -5.18 21.50
C ILE A 104 2.76 -4.70 20.52
N ALA A 105 4.01 -4.71 20.98
CA ALA A 105 5.17 -4.25 20.21
C ALA A 105 5.74 -5.36 19.30
N GLY A 106 6.76 -5.04 18.50
CA GLY A 106 7.34 -5.93 17.50
C GLY A 106 7.82 -7.31 17.99
N THR A 107 8.15 -8.19 17.04
CA THR A 107 8.47 -9.61 17.30
C THR A 107 9.90 -9.89 17.79
N SER A 108 10.73 -8.85 17.98
CA SER A 108 12.12 -8.99 18.40
C SER A 108 12.41 -8.16 19.66
N ILE A 109 13.40 -8.59 20.44
CA ILE A 109 13.80 -7.91 21.68
C ILE A 109 14.20 -6.45 21.41
N PRO A 110 15.04 -6.12 20.41
CA PRO A 110 15.40 -4.72 20.14
C PRO A 110 14.20 -3.83 19.80
N LEU A 111 13.26 -4.33 19.00
CA LEU A 111 12.06 -3.56 18.62
C LEU A 111 11.14 -3.33 19.83
N SER A 112 10.92 -4.37 20.63
CA SER A 112 10.12 -4.25 21.85
C SER A 112 10.77 -3.29 22.87
N GLU A 113 12.10 -3.31 23.00
CA GLU A 113 12.85 -2.37 23.84
C GLU A 113 12.68 -0.93 23.37
N GLN A 114 12.83 -0.71 22.06
CA GLN A 114 12.71 0.60 21.46
C GLN A 114 11.31 1.19 21.65
N SER A 115 10.24 0.41 21.45
CA SER A 115 8.87 0.87 21.68
C SER A 115 8.62 1.20 23.16
N TYR A 116 9.15 0.39 24.09
CA TYR A 116 9.04 0.64 25.53
C TYR A 116 9.74 1.95 25.95
N GLU A 117 11.02 2.10 25.61
CA GLU A 117 11.80 3.30 25.98
C GLU A 117 11.22 4.56 25.32
N ARG A 118 10.71 4.44 24.09
CA ARG A 118 10.06 5.56 23.40
C ARG A 118 8.77 6.00 24.09
N MET A 119 7.88 5.08 24.46
CA MET A 119 6.65 5.42 25.17
C MET A 119 6.95 6.03 26.55
N LYS A 120 7.89 5.43 27.28
CA LYS A 120 8.35 5.90 28.58
C LYS A 120 8.90 7.33 28.52
N LYS A 121 9.71 7.63 27.50
CA LYS A 121 10.26 8.97 27.24
C LYS A 121 9.18 9.97 26.81
N ASP A 122 8.40 9.64 25.79
CA ASP A 122 7.44 10.57 25.18
C ASP A 122 6.32 10.95 26.17
N LEU A 123 5.85 10.00 27.00
CA LEU A 123 4.88 10.26 28.08
C LEU A 123 5.54 10.76 29.38
N GLN A 124 6.86 10.99 29.39
CA GLN A 124 7.59 11.55 30.52
C GLN A 124 7.40 10.79 31.84
N VAL A 125 7.26 9.45 31.77
CA VAL A 125 6.81 8.61 32.90
C VAL A 125 7.72 8.74 34.13
N GLU A 126 9.03 8.95 33.94
CA GLU A 126 10.00 9.05 35.04
C GLU A 126 10.18 10.47 35.59
N THR A 127 9.75 11.51 34.88
CA THR A 127 10.08 12.91 35.22
C THR A 127 8.91 13.69 35.79
N ARG A 128 7.68 13.18 35.71
CA ARG A 128 6.45 13.85 36.16
C ARG A 128 6.12 13.56 37.64
N PHE A 129 5.63 14.58 38.34
CA PHE A 129 5.25 14.47 39.77
C PHE A 129 3.88 13.81 39.98
N ASP A 130 2.95 14.04 39.05
CA ASP A 130 1.56 13.58 39.11
C ASP A 130 1.37 12.06 39.07
N ARG A 131 2.39 11.31 38.60
CA ARG A 131 2.36 9.84 38.43
C ARG A 131 1.11 9.35 37.70
N LYS A 132 0.66 10.06 36.67
CA LYS A 132 -0.48 9.68 35.81
C LYS A 132 -0.32 8.32 35.13
N TRP A 133 0.91 7.84 34.99
CA TRP A 133 1.23 6.60 34.29
C TRP A 133 1.89 5.58 35.23
N THR A 134 1.45 4.32 35.13
CA THR A 134 2.19 3.17 35.65
C THR A 134 2.55 2.27 34.48
N ILE A 135 3.83 2.24 34.11
CA ILE A 135 4.30 1.47 32.95
C ILE A 135 4.84 0.10 33.38
N ILE A 136 4.40 -0.96 32.72
CA ILE A 136 4.87 -2.33 32.98
C ILE A 136 5.31 -2.96 31.66
N LYS A 137 6.51 -3.53 31.64
CA LYS A 137 7.09 -4.17 30.45
C LYS A 137 7.05 -5.69 30.56
N ASN A 138 6.48 -6.35 29.56
CA ASN A 138 6.37 -7.80 29.47
C ASN A 138 5.81 -8.44 30.75
N ALA A 139 4.74 -7.84 31.28
CA ALA A 139 4.10 -8.24 32.53
C ALA A 139 3.81 -9.74 32.57
N GLY A 140 4.11 -10.36 33.71
CA GLY A 140 3.93 -11.81 33.89
C GLY A 140 4.36 -12.35 35.24
N THR A 141 4.74 -11.49 36.18
CA THR A 141 5.11 -11.84 37.55
C THR A 141 3.94 -11.58 38.51
N LEU A 142 4.03 -12.11 39.74
CA LEU A 142 3.05 -11.81 40.78
C LEU A 142 3.10 -10.33 41.20
N GLU A 143 4.29 -9.72 41.22
CA GLU A 143 4.46 -8.29 41.50
C GLU A 143 3.76 -7.41 40.45
N ASP A 144 3.82 -7.80 39.17
CA ASP A 144 3.07 -7.12 38.11
C ASP A 144 1.56 -7.22 38.36
N ARG A 145 1.07 -8.41 38.75
CA ARG A 145 -0.35 -8.64 39.06
C ARG A 145 -0.81 -7.75 40.22
N ASP A 146 -0.08 -7.77 41.33
CA ASP A 146 -0.42 -6.99 42.53
C ASP A 146 -0.44 -5.48 42.22
N THR A 147 0.50 -5.02 41.38
CA THR A 147 0.54 -3.63 40.91
C THR A 147 -0.68 -3.28 40.05
N ILE A 148 -1.07 -4.15 39.11
CA ILE A 148 -2.25 -3.94 38.26
C ILE A 148 -3.52 -3.90 39.12
N GLU A 149 -3.69 -4.87 40.02
CA GLU A 149 -4.85 -4.97 40.91
C GLU A 149 -5.00 -3.71 41.77
N MET A 150 -3.93 -3.28 42.45
CA MET A 150 -3.91 -2.06 43.25
C MET A 150 -4.31 -0.82 42.44
N LYS A 151 -3.88 -0.72 41.17
CA LYS A 151 -4.23 0.41 40.31
C LYS A 151 -5.68 0.37 39.83
N LEU A 152 -6.23 -0.80 39.57
CA LEU A 152 -7.66 -0.94 39.24
C LEU A 152 -8.55 -0.67 40.47
N GLU A 153 -8.13 -1.07 41.67
CA GLU A 153 -8.83 -0.75 42.92
C GLU A 153 -8.87 0.77 43.16
N GLN A 154 -7.82 1.52 42.81
CA GLN A 154 -7.83 2.99 42.86
C GLN A 154 -8.91 3.60 41.97
N TRP A 155 -9.10 3.06 40.76
CA TRP A 155 -10.15 3.51 39.85
C TRP A 155 -11.55 3.12 40.32
N ALA A 156 -11.67 1.97 41.01
CA ALA A 156 -12.95 1.48 41.52
C ALA A 156 -13.40 2.18 42.83
N ASP A 157 -12.48 2.77 43.59
CA ASP A 157 -12.80 3.50 44.82
C ASP A 157 -13.36 4.89 44.50
N LEU A 158 -14.69 5.04 44.65
CA LEU A 158 -15.41 6.30 44.45
C LEU A 158 -14.94 7.45 45.37
N ASN A 159 -14.21 7.17 46.43
CA ASN A 159 -13.65 8.19 47.33
C ASN A 159 -12.20 8.56 46.99
N PHE A 160 -11.54 7.79 46.11
CA PHE A 160 -10.21 8.10 45.63
C PHE A 160 -10.31 9.16 44.52
N PRO A 161 -9.58 10.28 44.59
CA PRO A 161 -9.69 11.32 43.56
C PRO A 161 -9.23 10.81 42.19
N ASN A 162 -10.10 10.87 41.18
CA ASN A 162 -9.79 10.45 39.80
C ASN A 162 -8.52 11.12 39.24
N GLU A 163 -8.24 12.36 39.65
CA GLU A 163 -7.04 13.09 39.25
C GLU A 163 -5.72 12.41 39.70
N ASN A 164 -5.77 11.61 40.77
CA ASN A 164 -4.65 10.86 41.33
C ASN A 164 -4.58 9.42 40.82
N CYS A 165 -5.58 8.96 40.06
CA CYS A 165 -5.54 7.63 39.46
C CYS A 165 -4.47 7.58 38.36
N SER A 166 -3.81 6.42 38.26
CA SER A 166 -2.84 6.18 37.20
C SER A 166 -3.44 5.26 36.13
N THR A 167 -3.29 5.61 34.85
CA THR A 167 -3.54 4.66 33.76
C THR A 167 -2.38 3.67 33.67
N LEU A 168 -2.71 2.39 33.56
CA LEU A 168 -1.76 1.31 33.36
C LEU A 168 -1.34 1.26 31.88
N LEU A 169 -0.06 1.47 31.61
CA LEU A 169 0.53 1.31 30.28
C LEU A 169 1.36 0.03 30.23
N ILE A 170 0.83 -1.02 29.59
CA ILE A 170 1.50 -2.32 29.51
C ILE A 170 2.10 -2.48 28.11
N THR A 171 3.43 -2.58 28.03
CA THR A 171 4.08 -2.94 26.76
C THR A 171 4.42 -4.43 26.76
N VAL A 172 4.08 -5.14 25.68
CA VAL A 172 4.33 -6.58 25.56
C VAL A 172 4.91 -6.90 24.19
N MET A 173 5.99 -7.67 24.17
CA MET A 173 6.57 -8.18 22.93
C MET A 173 5.58 -9.16 22.28
N LYS A 174 5.39 -9.06 20.95
CA LYS A 174 4.57 -9.99 20.14
C LYS A 174 5.20 -11.39 20.08
N ASN A 175 5.04 -12.12 21.17
CA ASN A 175 5.62 -13.43 21.44
C ASN A 175 4.61 -14.29 22.21
N GLY A 176 4.45 -15.55 21.80
CA GLY A 176 3.43 -16.45 22.37
C GLY A 176 3.56 -16.68 23.88
N THR A 177 4.78 -16.73 24.43
CA THR A 177 4.99 -16.90 25.88
C THR A 177 4.66 -15.61 26.64
N ARG A 178 5.14 -14.46 26.14
CA ARG A 178 4.92 -13.16 26.81
C ARG A 178 3.44 -12.77 26.82
N LEU A 179 2.74 -12.94 25.70
CA LEU A 179 1.30 -12.72 25.62
C LEU A 179 0.52 -13.67 26.54
N ASN A 180 0.91 -14.94 26.61
CA ASN A 180 0.28 -15.91 27.52
C ASN A 180 0.49 -15.54 29.00
N ASN A 181 1.68 -15.08 29.37
CA ASN A 181 1.98 -14.65 30.74
C ASN A 181 1.11 -13.45 31.14
N LEU A 182 1.04 -12.42 30.28
CA LEU A 182 0.16 -11.27 30.48
C LEU A 182 -1.31 -11.69 30.61
N THR A 183 -1.80 -12.54 29.70
CA THR A 183 -3.18 -13.03 29.73
C THR A 183 -3.47 -13.80 31.04
N SER A 184 -2.51 -14.59 31.51
CA SER A 184 -2.66 -15.41 32.72
C SER A 184 -2.80 -14.57 33.99
N ILE A 185 -2.05 -13.46 34.10
CA ILE A 185 -2.18 -12.56 35.25
C ILE A 185 -3.50 -11.77 35.19
N LEU A 186 -3.92 -11.32 34.01
CA LEU A 186 -5.14 -10.52 33.82
C LEU A 186 -6.42 -11.33 34.08
N ARG A 187 -6.47 -12.61 33.70
CA ARG A 187 -7.64 -13.49 33.94
C ARG A 187 -8.03 -13.62 35.41
N GLY A 188 -7.11 -13.35 36.33
CA GLY A 188 -7.36 -13.42 37.76
C GLY A 188 -7.92 -12.15 38.39
N LEU A 189 -8.15 -11.09 37.61
CA LEU A 189 -8.55 -9.75 38.07
C LEU A 189 -9.98 -9.41 37.66
N GLN A 190 -10.61 -8.48 38.38
CA GLN A 190 -11.92 -7.94 38.01
C GLN A 190 -11.75 -6.89 36.90
N LEU A 191 -12.15 -7.24 35.68
CA LEU A 191 -11.97 -6.41 34.48
C LEU A 191 -13.30 -5.94 33.84
N GLU A 192 -14.40 -6.22 34.51
CA GLU A 192 -15.72 -5.75 34.10
C GLU A 192 -15.83 -4.24 34.35
N GLY A 193 -16.30 -3.49 33.35
CA GLY A 193 -16.32 -2.02 33.40
C GLY A 193 -14.94 -1.34 33.33
N VAL A 194 -13.87 -2.07 32.98
CA VAL A 194 -12.50 -1.52 32.83
C VAL A 194 -12.26 -1.14 31.37
N PRO A 195 -12.37 0.16 30.98
CA PRO A 195 -12.13 0.59 29.61
C PRO A 195 -10.68 0.37 29.21
N THR A 196 -10.48 -0.48 28.20
CA THR A 196 -9.16 -0.95 27.78
C THR A 196 -8.89 -0.64 26.31
N LEU A 197 -7.72 -0.08 26.02
CA LEU A 197 -7.22 0.07 24.66
C LEU A 197 -6.11 -0.95 24.39
N ILE A 198 -6.22 -1.73 23.32
CA ILE A 198 -5.20 -2.69 22.91
C ILE A 198 -4.69 -2.29 21.53
N ILE A 199 -3.43 -1.88 21.44
CA ILE A 199 -2.80 -1.41 20.20
C ILE A 199 -1.80 -2.47 19.71
N ASP A 200 -1.97 -2.91 18.47
CA ASP A 200 -1.09 -3.83 17.78
C ASP A 200 -0.22 -3.10 16.75
N ASP A 201 1.06 -2.90 17.08
CA ASP A 201 2.04 -2.27 16.20
C ASP A 201 2.57 -3.28 15.18
N GLU A 202 2.70 -2.83 13.92
CA GLU A 202 2.96 -3.70 12.76
C GLU A 202 1.99 -4.91 12.74
N SER A 203 0.68 -4.65 12.79
CA SER A 203 -0.36 -5.69 12.89
C SER A 203 -0.38 -6.68 11.71
N ASP A 204 0.13 -6.28 10.54
CA ASP A 204 0.39 -7.16 9.39
C ASP A 204 1.45 -8.24 9.70
N GLN A 205 2.29 -7.99 10.71
CA GLN A 205 3.34 -8.88 11.16
C GLN A 205 2.86 -9.79 12.29
N ALA A 206 2.86 -11.10 12.00
CA ALA A 206 2.66 -12.21 12.93
C ALA A 206 1.31 -12.30 13.66
N SER A 207 0.53 -11.22 13.78
CA SER A 207 -0.76 -11.20 14.48
C SER A 207 -1.85 -11.98 13.75
N LEU A 208 -1.87 -11.93 12.42
CA LEU A 208 -2.85 -12.61 11.59
C LEU A 208 -2.66 -14.14 11.57
N ASN A 209 -3.74 -14.88 11.29
CA ASN A 209 -3.70 -16.33 11.28
C ASN A 209 -2.96 -16.87 10.04
N THR A 210 -1.68 -17.22 10.21
CA THR A 210 -0.82 -17.79 9.16
C THR A 210 -1.18 -19.22 8.73
N ARG A 211 -2.25 -19.80 9.29
CA ARG A 211 -2.79 -21.12 8.92
C ARG A 211 -4.17 -21.03 8.26
N ALA A 212 -4.69 -19.83 8.02
CA ALA A 212 -6.02 -19.62 7.45
C ALA A 212 -6.25 -20.43 6.17
N ARG A 213 -5.32 -20.36 5.21
CA ARG A 213 -5.41 -21.11 3.94
C ARG A 213 -5.42 -22.63 4.13
N ALA A 214 -4.57 -23.13 5.04
CA ALA A 214 -4.49 -24.56 5.29
C ALA A 214 -5.79 -25.08 5.90
N ASN A 215 -6.37 -24.31 6.82
CA ASN A 215 -7.60 -24.65 7.51
C ASN A 215 -8.83 -24.54 6.59
N ALA A 216 -8.87 -23.56 5.67
CA ALA A 216 -9.94 -23.45 4.68
C ALA A 216 -10.02 -24.70 3.76
N ARG A 217 -8.87 -25.24 3.36
CA ARG A 217 -8.80 -26.40 2.44
C ARG A 217 -9.17 -27.74 3.09
N THR A 218 -9.14 -27.84 4.42
CA THR A 218 -9.49 -29.08 5.13
C THR A 218 -11.00 -29.20 5.41
N GLY A 219 -11.79 -28.14 5.18
CA GLY A 219 -13.26 -28.18 5.19
C GLY A 219 -13.93 -28.40 6.56
N ASN A 220 -13.17 -28.37 7.66
CA ASN A 220 -13.70 -28.48 9.02
C ASN A 220 -13.87 -27.08 9.63
N ASP A 221 -14.89 -26.89 10.47
CA ASP A 221 -14.96 -25.75 11.39
C ASP A 221 -13.60 -25.62 12.10
N VAL A 222 -12.94 -24.48 11.90
CA VAL A 222 -11.58 -24.25 12.40
C VAL A 222 -11.60 -24.32 13.92
N ASN A 223 -11.09 -25.41 14.49
CA ASN A 223 -10.86 -25.49 15.94
C ASN A 223 -9.78 -24.45 16.34
N GLU A 224 -9.99 -23.70 17.43
CA GLU A 224 -9.05 -22.66 17.91
C GLU A 224 -7.59 -23.18 18.09
N GLY A 225 -7.42 -24.48 18.35
CA GLY A 225 -6.12 -25.14 18.47
C GLY A 225 -5.31 -25.27 17.17
N GLU A 226 -5.95 -25.08 16.02
CA GLU A 226 -5.30 -25.20 14.70
C GLU A 226 -4.78 -23.85 14.18
N ALA A 227 -5.18 -22.72 14.77
CA ALA A 227 -4.71 -21.39 14.40
C ALA A 227 -3.24 -21.13 14.79
N SER A 228 -2.64 -20.06 14.24
CA SER A 228 -1.27 -19.66 14.59
C SER A 228 -1.16 -19.24 16.07
N THR A 229 -0.02 -19.54 16.71
CA THR A 229 0.14 -19.32 18.17
C THR A 229 -0.08 -17.87 18.59
N ILE A 230 0.51 -16.91 17.88
CA ILE A 230 0.41 -15.49 18.24
C ILE A 230 -1.03 -15.00 18.06
N TYR A 231 -1.67 -15.33 16.94
CA TYR A 231 -3.09 -15.04 16.69
C TYR A 231 -3.98 -15.50 17.85
N ARG A 232 -3.82 -16.78 18.26
CA ARG A 232 -4.58 -17.34 19.38
C ARG A 232 -4.33 -16.57 20.67
N ARG A 233 -3.08 -16.21 20.98
CA ARG A 233 -2.76 -15.46 22.21
C ARG A 233 -3.32 -14.03 22.20
N ILE A 234 -3.37 -13.36 21.05
CA ILE A 234 -3.99 -12.04 20.92
C ILE A 234 -5.50 -12.14 21.17
N ASN A 235 -6.17 -13.13 20.58
CA ASN A 235 -7.59 -13.36 20.82
C ASN A 235 -7.89 -13.75 22.27
N GLU A 236 -7.06 -14.59 22.88
CA GLU A 236 -7.17 -14.92 24.31
C GLU A 236 -7.01 -13.66 25.17
N LEU A 237 -6.02 -12.80 24.89
CA LEU A 237 -5.83 -11.53 25.62
C LEU A 237 -7.05 -10.62 25.50
N ARG A 238 -7.57 -10.42 24.28
CA ARG A 238 -8.77 -9.62 24.01
C ARG A 238 -9.98 -10.14 24.77
N SER A 239 -10.19 -11.46 24.79
CA SER A 239 -11.33 -12.10 25.45
C SER A 239 -11.38 -11.91 26.97
N VAL A 240 -10.28 -11.47 27.59
CA VAL A 240 -10.23 -11.17 29.03
C VAL A 240 -10.93 -9.84 29.36
N PHE A 241 -11.11 -8.95 28.38
CA PHE A 241 -11.70 -7.62 28.59
C PHE A 241 -13.10 -7.54 27.97
N PRO A 242 -14.17 -7.43 28.77
CA PRO A 242 -15.52 -7.15 28.25
C PRO A 242 -15.62 -5.78 27.55
N HIS A 243 -14.79 -4.83 27.98
CA HIS A 243 -14.70 -3.50 27.40
C HIS A 243 -13.29 -3.27 26.80
N HIS A 244 -13.14 -3.50 25.50
CA HIS A 244 -11.92 -3.19 24.78
C HIS A 244 -12.12 -2.72 23.34
N THR A 245 -11.22 -1.86 22.89
CA THR A 245 -10.99 -1.62 21.47
C THR A 245 -9.61 -2.14 21.06
N PHE A 246 -9.57 -2.99 20.03
CA PHE A 246 -8.35 -3.53 19.43
C PHE A 246 -7.99 -2.72 18.18
N LEU A 247 -6.91 -1.94 18.23
CA LEU A 247 -6.45 -1.10 17.14
C LEU A 247 -5.22 -1.70 16.47
N GLN A 248 -5.36 -1.97 15.17
CA GLN A 248 -4.30 -2.48 14.31
C GLN A 248 -3.59 -1.31 13.64
N TYR A 249 -2.32 -1.07 13.97
CA TYR A 249 -1.49 -0.07 13.29
C TYR A 249 -0.62 -0.75 12.23
N THR A 250 -0.61 -0.22 11.01
CA THR A 250 0.30 -0.72 9.96
C THR A 250 0.56 0.32 8.86
N ALA A 251 1.67 0.14 8.13
CA ALA A 251 1.91 0.81 6.85
C ALA A 251 1.42 -0.01 5.65
N THR A 252 1.19 -1.30 5.84
CA THR A 252 0.98 -2.27 4.77
C THR A 252 -0.31 -3.04 5.08
N PRO A 253 -1.48 -2.42 4.84
CA PRO A 253 -2.79 -2.90 5.29
C PRO A 253 -3.31 -4.10 4.51
N GLN A 254 -2.63 -4.48 3.42
CA GLN A 254 -3.06 -5.53 2.49
C GLN A 254 -3.44 -6.82 3.21
N ALA A 255 -2.63 -7.23 4.20
CA ALA A 255 -2.91 -8.43 4.96
C ALA A 255 -4.16 -8.29 5.84
N ASN A 256 -4.36 -7.13 6.46
CA ASN A 256 -5.48 -6.84 7.35
C ASN A 256 -6.82 -6.67 6.60
N LEU A 257 -6.79 -6.12 5.38
CA LEU A 257 -7.99 -5.87 4.58
C LEU A 257 -8.56 -7.15 3.92
N PHE A 258 -7.68 -8.10 3.58
CA PHE A 258 -8.02 -9.32 2.82
C PHE A 258 -8.07 -10.60 3.66
N ILE A 259 -8.10 -10.49 5.00
CA ILE A 259 -8.51 -11.63 5.84
C ILE A 259 -10.01 -11.89 5.70
N ASN A 260 -10.47 -13.05 6.16
CA ASN A 260 -11.88 -13.38 6.20
C ASN A 260 -12.65 -12.34 7.05
N ILE A 261 -13.82 -11.90 6.57
CA ILE A 261 -14.71 -10.96 7.26
C ILE A 261 -15.12 -11.48 8.63
N MET A 262 -15.32 -12.80 8.74
CA MET A 262 -15.70 -13.49 9.97
C MET A 262 -14.52 -13.69 10.94
N ASP A 263 -13.28 -13.33 10.55
CA ASP A 263 -12.14 -13.39 11.44
C ASP A 263 -12.30 -12.37 12.57
N ARG A 264 -12.01 -12.76 13.82
CA ARG A 264 -12.08 -11.86 14.99
C ARG A 264 -11.15 -10.65 14.89
N LEU A 265 -10.12 -10.69 14.06
CA LEU A 265 -9.21 -9.57 13.80
C LEU A 265 -9.59 -8.77 12.54
N SER A 266 -10.74 -9.06 11.92
CA SER A 266 -11.27 -8.26 10.81
C SER A 266 -11.66 -6.87 11.34
N PRO A 267 -11.12 -5.79 10.76
CA PRO A 267 -11.44 -4.45 11.21
C PRO A 267 -12.84 -4.02 10.78
N ASN A 268 -13.55 -3.36 11.69
CA ASN A 268 -14.89 -2.82 11.46
C ASN A 268 -14.86 -1.38 10.94
N PHE A 269 -13.82 -0.62 11.30
CA PHE A 269 -13.59 0.73 10.81
C PHE A 269 -12.13 0.95 10.42
N ILE A 270 -11.90 2.01 9.64
CA ILE A 270 -10.60 2.44 9.18
C ILE A 270 -10.34 3.90 9.57
N LYS A 271 -9.09 4.25 9.88
CA LYS A 271 -8.61 5.64 9.95
C LYS A 271 -7.27 5.80 9.23
N LEU A 272 -7.19 6.82 8.39
CA LEU A 272 -5.99 7.15 7.62
C LEU A 272 -5.22 8.28 8.32
N LEU A 273 -3.93 8.07 8.55
CA LEU A 273 -3.03 9.09 9.13
C LEU A 273 -2.40 9.93 8.03
N THR A 274 -2.42 11.25 8.18
CA THR A 274 -1.76 12.15 7.24
C THR A 274 -0.30 12.35 7.64
N PRO A 275 0.67 12.20 6.72
CA PRO A 275 2.05 12.53 7.03
C PRO A 275 2.18 14.04 7.31
N GLY A 276 3.04 14.38 8.28
CA GLY A 276 3.38 15.78 8.58
C GLY A 276 4.32 16.39 7.54
N ASP A 277 4.52 17.71 7.63
CA ASP A 277 5.37 18.45 6.71
C ASP A 277 6.81 17.91 6.70
N GLY A 278 7.42 17.83 5.50
CA GLY A 278 8.78 17.33 5.31
C GLY A 278 8.91 15.80 5.28
N TYR A 279 7.82 15.05 5.36
CA TYR A 279 7.80 13.63 5.03
C TYR A 279 8.07 13.42 3.53
N THR A 280 8.91 12.44 3.21
CA THR A 280 9.28 12.06 1.84
C THR A 280 9.06 10.56 1.68
N GLY A 281 8.03 10.17 0.93
CA GLY A 281 7.63 8.78 0.70
C GLY A 281 7.85 8.31 -0.74
N GLY A 282 7.05 7.33 -1.16
CA GLY A 282 7.11 6.75 -2.51
C GLY A 282 6.98 7.78 -3.63
N ASN A 283 5.91 8.59 -3.60
CA ASN A 283 5.66 9.64 -4.59
C ASN A 283 6.87 10.56 -4.77
N VAL A 284 7.45 11.04 -3.67
CA VAL A 284 8.61 11.95 -3.71
C VAL A 284 9.81 11.33 -4.41
N PHE A 285 10.15 10.06 -4.14
CA PHE A 285 11.33 9.40 -4.70
C PHE A 285 11.12 8.85 -6.12
N PHE A 286 9.95 8.27 -6.41
CA PHE A 286 9.76 7.50 -7.65
C PHE A 286 8.94 8.24 -8.72
N ILE A 287 8.17 9.26 -8.33
CA ILE A 287 7.31 10.05 -9.23
C ILE A 287 7.85 11.48 -9.39
N GLU A 288 7.99 12.22 -8.29
CA GLU A 288 8.39 13.63 -8.32
C GLU A 288 9.88 13.80 -8.62
N ASN A 289 10.74 12.99 -7.99
CA ASN A 289 12.20 13.10 -8.09
C ASN A 289 12.85 11.78 -8.53
N PRO A 290 12.47 11.18 -9.67
CA PRO A 290 12.95 9.86 -10.10
C PRO A 290 14.47 9.81 -10.30
N HIS A 291 15.12 10.96 -10.50
CA HIS A 291 16.57 11.08 -10.64
C HIS A 291 17.34 10.80 -9.33
N LEU A 292 16.68 10.82 -8.16
CA LEU A 292 17.25 10.40 -6.88
C LEU A 292 17.38 8.88 -6.78
N VAL A 293 16.63 8.14 -7.61
CA VAL A 293 16.69 6.68 -7.71
C VAL A 293 17.58 6.30 -8.89
N LYS A 294 18.62 5.49 -8.63
CA LYS A 294 19.62 5.08 -9.61
C LYS A 294 19.56 3.57 -9.80
N ALA A 295 19.54 3.11 -11.05
CA ALA A 295 19.63 1.70 -11.36
C ALA A 295 21.07 1.19 -11.16
N ILE A 296 21.22 0.08 -10.46
CA ILE A 296 22.47 -0.68 -10.36
C ILE A 296 22.58 -1.52 -11.64
N PRO A 297 23.70 -1.43 -12.40
CA PRO A 297 23.91 -2.25 -13.59
C PRO A 297 23.77 -3.75 -13.29
N THR A 298 23.13 -4.51 -14.18
CA THR A 298 22.82 -5.93 -13.93
C THR A 298 24.07 -6.79 -13.67
N ASN A 299 25.19 -6.46 -14.30
CA ASN A 299 26.50 -7.08 -14.08
C ASN A 299 27.12 -6.75 -12.70
N GLU A 300 26.60 -5.74 -12.01
CA GLU A 300 27.03 -5.31 -10.67
C GLU A 300 26.12 -5.83 -9.54
N ILE A 301 25.11 -6.63 -9.88
CA ILE A 301 24.22 -7.27 -8.90
C ILE A 301 24.74 -8.67 -8.57
N PRO A 302 25.11 -8.95 -7.30
CA PRO A 302 25.57 -10.28 -6.90
C PRO A 302 24.45 -11.31 -7.01
N THR A 303 24.66 -12.36 -7.81
CA THR A 303 23.78 -13.53 -7.88
C THR A 303 24.60 -14.83 -7.90
N ASN A 304 23.94 -15.98 -7.77
CA ASN A 304 24.64 -17.27 -7.92
C ASN A 304 25.26 -17.44 -9.31
N GLN A 305 24.66 -16.81 -10.32
CA GLN A 305 25.12 -16.82 -11.71
C GLN A 305 26.07 -15.65 -12.03
N ASN A 306 26.14 -14.64 -11.16
CA ASN A 306 27.00 -13.46 -11.29
C ASN A 306 27.76 -13.21 -9.97
N PRO A 307 28.80 -14.00 -9.66
CA PRO A 307 29.63 -13.75 -8.51
C PRO A 307 30.48 -12.50 -8.73
N ILE A 308 30.43 -11.57 -7.78
CA ILE A 308 31.20 -10.32 -7.83
C ILE A 308 32.41 -10.44 -6.91
N HIS A 309 33.59 -10.16 -7.46
CA HIS A 309 34.87 -10.37 -6.78
C HIS A 309 35.55 -9.06 -6.33
N GLU A 310 35.12 -7.92 -6.86
CA GLU A 310 35.63 -6.59 -6.55
C GLU A 310 34.49 -5.60 -6.27
N PRO A 311 34.76 -4.48 -5.57
CA PRO A 311 33.72 -3.47 -5.30
C PRO A 311 33.12 -2.94 -6.62
N PRO A 312 31.79 -2.99 -6.80
CA PRO A 312 31.17 -2.48 -8.02
C PRO A 312 31.37 -0.96 -8.20
N GLU A 313 31.44 -0.49 -9.46
CA GLU A 313 31.58 0.94 -9.77
C GLU A 313 30.42 1.77 -9.23
N SER A 314 29.19 1.26 -9.27
CA SER A 314 28.03 1.92 -8.67
C SER A 314 28.15 2.06 -7.14
N LEU A 315 28.79 1.09 -6.47
CA LEU A 315 29.09 1.19 -5.03
C LEU A 315 30.13 2.29 -4.78
N LEU A 316 31.22 2.32 -5.54
CA LEU A 316 32.26 3.36 -5.44
C LEU A 316 31.67 4.75 -5.68
N TYR A 317 30.82 4.90 -6.69
CA TYR A 317 30.13 6.16 -6.99
C TYR A 317 29.20 6.59 -5.85
N SER A 318 28.43 5.66 -5.28
CA SER A 318 27.54 5.95 -4.13
C SER A 318 28.30 6.41 -2.89
N LEU A 319 29.51 5.87 -2.64
CA LEU A 319 30.39 6.30 -1.56
C LEU A 319 30.90 7.73 -1.79
N LYS A 320 31.24 8.10 -3.03
CA LYS A 320 31.69 9.47 -3.36
C LYS A 320 30.60 10.49 -3.08
N ILE A 321 29.36 10.22 -3.53
CA ILE A 321 28.18 11.04 -3.21
C ILE A 321 28.00 11.18 -1.70
N PHE A 322 28.07 10.05 -0.98
CA PHE A 322 27.90 10.03 0.47
C PHE A 322 28.92 10.94 1.17
N PHE A 323 30.21 10.80 0.87
CA PHE A 323 31.25 11.59 1.54
C PHE A 323 31.18 13.08 1.21
N LEU A 324 30.81 13.45 -0.02
CA LEU A 324 30.55 14.86 -0.34
C LEU A 324 29.38 15.41 0.49
N GLY A 325 28.30 14.64 0.64
CA GLY A 325 27.17 14.99 1.51
C GLY A 325 27.56 15.14 2.98
N VAL A 326 28.50 14.32 3.47
CA VAL A 326 29.09 14.46 4.82
C VAL A 326 29.83 15.79 4.94
N VAL A 327 30.74 16.10 4.02
CA VAL A 327 31.54 17.33 4.06
C VAL A 327 30.64 18.57 4.03
N VAL A 328 29.63 18.60 3.15
CA VAL A 328 28.69 19.72 3.08
C VAL A 328 27.90 19.88 4.38
N GLY A 329 27.46 18.76 4.97
CA GLY A 329 26.77 18.76 6.27
C GLY A 329 27.63 19.34 7.40
N GLU A 330 28.91 18.98 7.45
CA GLU A 330 29.87 19.52 8.42
C GLU A 330 30.11 21.03 8.24
N ILE A 331 30.25 21.50 6.98
CA ILE A 331 30.41 22.93 6.67
C ILE A 331 29.17 23.73 7.11
N LYS A 332 27.98 23.23 6.79
CA LYS A 332 26.69 23.86 7.17
C LYS A 332 26.35 23.69 8.66
N ARG A 333 27.16 22.91 9.41
CA ARG A 333 26.92 22.54 10.82
C ARG A 333 25.53 21.96 11.06
N ASP A 334 25.03 21.20 10.09
CA ASP A 334 23.75 20.48 10.23
C ASP A 334 23.90 19.49 11.38
N GLN A 335 23.04 19.59 12.39
CA GLN A 335 23.10 18.72 13.58
C GLN A 335 22.61 17.31 13.28
N ARG A 336 21.95 17.09 12.14
CA ARG A 336 21.52 15.76 11.72
C ARG A 336 22.69 14.98 11.17
N ASN A 337 22.81 13.72 11.59
CA ASN A 337 23.79 12.80 11.04
C ASN A 337 23.68 12.68 9.52
N ARG A 338 24.75 12.17 8.91
CA ARG A 338 24.78 11.75 7.51
C ARG A 338 25.12 10.27 7.46
N SER A 339 24.14 9.45 7.13
CA SER A 339 24.27 8.00 7.18
C SER A 339 24.07 7.36 5.81
N MET A 340 24.79 6.27 5.58
CA MET A 340 24.64 5.40 4.43
C MET A 340 24.21 4.00 4.88
N MET A 341 23.26 3.41 4.16
CA MET A 341 22.82 2.03 4.35
C MET A 341 23.18 1.19 3.14
N VAL A 342 23.86 0.07 3.37
CA VAL A 342 24.25 -0.91 2.36
C VAL A 342 23.58 -2.24 2.67
N HIS A 343 22.71 -2.70 1.77
CA HIS A 343 21.86 -3.87 1.97
C HIS A 343 22.08 -4.91 0.87
N PRO A 344 23.20 -5.67 0.92
CA PRO A 344 23.60 -6.52 -0.20
C PRO A 344 22.84 -7.84 -0.26
N SER A 345 22.51 -8.45 0.89
CA SER A 345 21.84 -9.75 0.95
C SER A 345 21.33 -10.08 2.35
N ARG A 346 20.45 -11.08 2.45
CA ARG A 346 20.12 -11.72 3.75
C ARG A 346 21.30 -12.49 4.33
N LEU A 347 22.22 -12.98 3.48
CA LEU A 347 23.34 -13.82 3.89
C LEU A 347 24.45 -13.00 4.53
N THR A 348 24.90 -13.42 5.72
CA THR A 348 25.97 -12.76 6.49
C THR A 348 27.29 -12.71 5.72
N ASN A 349 27.61 -13.74 4.92
CA ASN A 349 28.85 -13.75 4.12
C ASN A 349 28.89 -12.60 3.11
N SER A 350 27.78 -12.32 2.42
CA SER A 350 27.70 -11.20 1.46
C SER A 350 27.81 -9.85 2.17
N GLN A 351 27.22 -9.70 3.37
CA GLN A 351 27.39 -8.49 4.20
C GLN A 351 28.86 -8.29 4.57
N ASN A 352 29.55 -9.36 4.98
CA ASN A 352 30.97 -9.31 5.33
C ASN A 352 31.86 -8.90 4.14
N ILE A 353 31.58 -9.42 2.93
CA ILE A 353 32.30 -9.02 1.70
C ILE A 353 32.18 -7.51 1.46
N PHE A 354 30.95 -6.97 1.46
CA PHE A 354 30.71 -5.53 1.25
C PHE A 354 31.35 -4.68 2.36
N PHE A 355 31.30 -5.14 3.60
CA PHE A 355 31.97 -4.48 4.73
C PHE A 355 33.48 -4.37 4.49
N HIS A 356 34.14 -5.46 4.09
CA HIS A 356 35.57 -5.46 3.79
C HIS A 356 35.92 -4.60 2.57
N TRP A 357 35.11 -4.66 1.51
CA TRP A 357 35.27 -3.79 0.34
C TRP A 357 35.22 -2.31 0.72
N ILE A 358 34.16 -1.87 1.40
CA ILE A 358 34.00 -0.46 1.80
C ILE A 358 35.15 -0.03 2.70
N ARG A 359 35.57 -0.86 3.66
CA ARG A 359 36.72 -0.54 4.51
C ARG A 359 38.01 -0.39 3.71
N ASN A 360 38.31 -1.31 2.80
CA ASN A 360 39.53 -1.28 2.00
C ASN A 360 39.54 -0.08 1.04
N VAL A 361 38.41 0.23 0.42
CA VAL A 361 38.23 1.43 -0.43
C VAL A 361 38.49 2.70 0.39
N CYS A 362 37.85 2.83 1.55
CA CYS A 362 38.05 3.98 2.43
C CYS A 362 39.51 4.10 2.91
N GLU A 363 40.19 3.02 3.26
CA GLU A 363 41.61 3.06 3.64
C GLU A 363 42.50 3.44 2.45
N SER A 364 42.20 2.96 1.24
CA SER A 364 42.92 3.34 0.01
C SER A 364 42.78 4.83 -0.27
N TRP A 365 41.55 5.37 -0.24
CA TRP A 365 41.30 6.80 -0.42
C TRP A 365 41.97 7.66 0.65
N LYS A 366 41.95 7.23 1.93
CA LYS A 366 42.68 7.93 3.00
C LYS A 366 44.17 8.01 2.70
N ARG A 367 44.79 6.90 2.29
CA ARG A 367 46.22 6.83 1.98
C ARG A 367 46.57 7.77 0.83
N LEU A 368 45.82 7.70 -0.28
CA LEU A 368 46.05 8.54 -1.46
C LEU A 368 45.85 10.03 -1.15
N LEU A 369 44.77 10.40 -0.49
CA LEU A 369 44.48 11.81 -0.16
C LEU A 369 45.48 12.39 0.85
N GLN A 370 46.01 11.58 1.76
CA GLN A 370 47.04 11.97 2.72
C GLN A 370 48.46 11.98 2.13
N SER A 371 48.70 11.25 1.04
CA SER A 371 50.04 11.14 0.45
C SER A 371 50.55 12.49 -0.07
N SER A 372 51.82 12.73 0.21
CA SER A 372 52.61 13.83 -0.33
C SER A 372 53.66 13.35 -1.33
N ASP A 373 53.69 12.05 -1.65
CA ASP A 373 54.60 11.50 -2.66
C ASP A 373 54.15 11.95 -4.06
N LEU A 374 55.12 12.30 -4.91
CA LEU A 374 54.89 12.66 -6.31
C LEU A 374 54.39 11.45 -7.12
N SER A 375 54.76 10.23 -6.71
CA SER A 375 54.33 8.99 -7.37
C SER A 375 52.80 8.77 -7.29
N ASP A 376 52.16 9.21 -6.21
CA ASP A 376 50.72 9.07 -5.98
C ASP A 376 49.87 10.20 -6.59
N GLN A 377 50.50 11.28 -7.11
CA GLN A 377 49.77 12.48 -7.56
C GLN A 377 48.82 12.19 -8.73
N ALA A 378 49.21 11.33 -9.67
CA ALA A 378 48.35 10.99 -10.80
C ALA A 378 47.07 10.26 -10.35
N GLU A 379 47.22 9.25 -9.49
CA GLU A 379 46.09 8.50 -8.92
C GLU A 379 45.21 9.37 -8.02
N LYS A 380 45.82 10.26 -7.23
CA LYS A 380 45.10 11.25 -6.41
C LYS A 380 44.25 12.18 -7.28
N ASN A 381 44.80 12.71 -8.37
CA ASN A 381 44.07 13.59 -9.28
C ASN A 381 42.93 12.85 -9.97
N LEU A 382 43.13 11.59 -10.37
CA LEU A 382 42.07 10.76 -10.93
C LEU A 382 40.92 10.57 -9.93
N LEU A 383 41.25 10.23 -8.68
CA LEU A 383 40.25 10.11 -7.62
C LEU A 383 39.47 11.42 -7.41
N LEU A 384 40.14 12.57 -7.45
CA LEU A 384 39.47 13.87 -7.32
C LEU A 384 38.56 14.17 -8.51
N GLU A 385 38.94 13.83 -9.74
CA GLU A 385 38.06 13.96 -10.90
C GLU A 385 36.83 13.05 -10.77
N GLU A 386 36.98 11.82 -10.27
CA GLU A 386 35.83 10.95 -9.98
C GLU A 386 34.90 11.52 -8.89
N PHE A 387 35.46 12.16 -7.86
CA PHE A 387 34.66 12.90 -6.87
C PHE A 387 33.96 14.10 -7.49
N LYS A 388 34.57 14.75 -8.48
CA LYS A 388 33.97 15.89 -9.19
C LYS A 388 32.76 15.47 -10.00
N GLU A 389 32.74 14.28 -10.58
CA GLU A 389 31.55 13.71 -11.23
C GLU A 389 30.39 13.54 -10.24
N ALA A 390 30.68 13.02 -9.04
CA ALA A 390 29.68 12.91 -7.97
C ALA A 390 29.20 14.29 -7.48
N TYR A 391 30.09 15.28 -7.43
CA TYR A 391 29.74 16.66 -7.10
C TYR A 391 28.78 17.27 -8.12
N VAL A 392 29.00 17.04 -9.42
CA VAL A 392 28.09 17.53 -10.46
C VAL A 392 26.69 16.95 -10.28
N ASP A 393 26.57 15.65 -9.96
CA ASP A 393 25.27 15.03 -9.68
C ASP A 393 24.59 15.64 -8.43
N LEU A 394 25.34 15.89 -7.35
CA LEU A 394 24.79 16.57 -6.16
C LEU A 394 24.33 18.01 -6.45
N LYS A 395 25.04 18.74 -7.31
CA LYS A 395 24.71 20.12 -7.68
C LYS A 395 23.37 20.25 -8.41
N LEU A 396 22.88 19.16 -9.02
CA LEU A 396 21.56 19.13 -9.65
C LEU A 396 20.40 19.09 -8.65
N THR A 397 20.67 18.71 -7.39
CA THR A 397 19.61 18.41 -6.41
C THR A 397 19.78 19.15 -5.09
N VAL A 398 20.96 19.71 -4.82
CA VAL A 398 21.26 20.48 -3.61
C VAL A 398 21.41 21.94 -3.97
N ASP A 399 20.49 22.77 -3.48
CA ASP A 399 20.59 24.21 -3.58
C ASP A 399 21.75 24.74 -2.72
N ASP A 400 22.43 25.78 -3.21
CA ASP A 400 23.55 26.44 -2.52
C ASP A 400 24.62 25.43 -2.07
N LEU A 401 25.07 24.60 -3.02
CA LEU A 401 26.15 23.64 -2.82
C LEU A 401 27.50 24.36 -2.86
N THR A 402 28.28 24.21 -1.79
CA THR A 402 29.65 24.74 -1.68
C THR A 402 30.54 24.25 -2.82
N ASP A 403 31.41 25.12 -3.33
CA ASP A 403 32.28 24.80 -4.47
C ASP A 403 33.15 23.56 -4.23
N PHE A 404 33.34 22.77 -5.30
CA PHE A 404 34.09 21.51 -5.25
C PHE A 404 35.49 21.66 -4.65
N GLU A 405 36.20 22.73 -5.01
CA GLU A 405 37.56 22.99 -4.52
C GLU A 405 37.62 23.15 -3.00
N GLU A 406 36.55 23.65 -2.36
CA GLU A 406 36.47 23.73 -0.89
C GLU A 406 36.13 22.36 -0.28
N LEU A 407 35.26 21.59 -0.93
CA LEU A 407 34.88 20.24 -0.49
C LEU A 407 36.06 19.25 -0.58
N ALA A 408 36.85 19.34 -1.66
CA ALA A 408 37.97 18.46 -2.00
C ALA A 408 39.26 18.74 -1.20
N THR A 409 39.22 19.65 -0.22
CA THR A 409 40.35 19.95 0.68
C THR A 409 40.62 18.83 1.68
N SER A 410 41.39 19.11 2.75
CA SER A 410 41.55 18.20 3.89
C SER A 410 40.23 17.78 4.53
N ARG A 411 39.13 18.52 4.29
CA ARG A 411 37.79 18.17 4.75
C ARG A 411 37.33 16.80 4.25
N LEU A 412 37.53 16.49 2.97
CA LEU A 412 37.18 15.19 2.41
C LEU A 412 37.95 14.05 3.11
N LEU A 413 39.25 14.24 3.33
CA LEU A 413 40.07 13.29 4.08
C LEU A 413 39.56 13.11 5.53
N HIS A 414 39.17 14.19 6.20
CA HIS A 414 38.62 14.13 7.56
C HIS A 414 37.26 13.42 7.61
N ALA A 415 36.36 13.69 6.67
CA ALA A 415 35.08 12.99 6.56
C ALA A 415 35.28 11.47 6.39
N ILE A 416 36.20 11.05 5.52
CA ILE A 416 36.51 9.62 5.33
C ILE A 416 37.15 9.00 6.58
N LYS A 417 38.02 9.73 7.29
CA LYS A 417 38.66 9.26 8.53
C LYS A 417 37.67 9.08 9.68
N ASN A 418 36.71 10.00 9.82
CA ASN A 418 35.84 10.09 10.99
C ASN A 418 34.47 9.41 10.79
N THR A 419 34.21 8.85 9.61
CA THR A 419 32.99 8.09 9.34
C THR A 419 33.05 6.69 9.99
N ARG A 420 32.01 6.34 10.74
CA ARG A 420 31.91 5.05 11.43
C ARG A 420 31.33 3.97 10.50
N ILE A 421 32.14 2.96 10.16
CA ILE A 421 31.71 1.82 9.33
C ILE A 421 31.36 0.62 10.23
N MET A 422 30.14 0.09 10.12
CA MET A 422 29.62 -0.97 10.99
C MET A 422 28.86 -2.05 10.23
N GLU A 423 29.08 -3.30 10.63
CA GLU A 423 28.23 -4.42 10.22
C GLU A 423 27.06 -4.59 11.20
N VAL A 424 25.84 -4.60 10.69
CA VAL A 424 24.59 -4.70 11.44
C VAL A 424 23.93 -6.04 11.12
N ASN A 425 24.32 -7.08 11.87
CA ASN A 425 23.77 -8.42 11.71
C ASN A 425 23.52 -9.10 13.08
N ALA A 426 22.70 -10.14 13.09
CA ALA A 426 22.35 -10.89 14.30
C ALA A 426 23.33 -12.05 14.62
N SER A 427 24.42 -12.21 13.85
CA SER A 427 25.34 -13.35 14.03
C SER A 427 26.04 -13.37 15.40
N ARG A 428 26.08 -12.23 16.08
CA ARG A 428 26.64 -12.06 17.43
C ARG A 428 25.58 -12.06 18.55
N GLY A 429 24.36 -12.53 18.28
CA GLY A 429 23.31 -12.73 19.26
C GLY A 429 22.32 -11.56 19.44
N ARG A 430 22.76 -10.30 19.29
CA ARG A 430 21.89 -9.11 19.29
C ARG A 430 22.31 -8.15 18.19
N THR A 431 21.35 -7.53 17.50
CA THR A 431 21.62 -6.41 16.59
C THR A 431 22.32 -5.30 17.38
N PRO A 432 23.45 -4.75 16.90
CA PRO A 432 24.18 -3.73 17.63
C PRO A 432 23.34 -2.47 17.78
N GLU A 433 23.32 -1.91 18.99
CA GLU A 433 22.78 -0.58 19.25
C GLU A 433 23.75 0.48 18.71
N ILE A 434 23.22 1.44 17.96
CA ILE A 434 24.02 2.50 17.34
C ILE A 434 23.95 3.74 18.22
N ARG A 435 25.12 4.19 18.69
CA ARG A 435 25.26 5.46 19.39
C ARG A 435 25.46 6.59 18.38
N TRP A 436 24.36 7.11 17.87
CA TRP A 436 24.35 8.14 16.82
C TRP A 436 25.08 9.43 17.20
N SER A 437 25.18 9.75 18.49
CA SER A 437 25.88 10.92 19.02
C SER A 437 27.42 10.82 18.96
N ASP A 438 27.98 9.61 18.85
CA ASP A 438 29.43 9.42 18.94
C ASP A 438 30.16 9.88 17.67
N PHE A 439 29.47 9.85 16.51
CA PHE A 439 30.03 10.22 15.21
C PHE A 439 29.00 10.96 14.36
N TYR A 440 29.44 11.94 13.58
CA TYR A 440 28.54 12.65 12.67
C TYR A 440 28.01 11.74 11.54
N SER A 441 28.88 10.89 10.99
CA SER A 441 28.57 10.07 9.83
C SER A 441 28.77 8.56 10.04
N HIS A 442 27.87 7.78 9.44
CA HIS A 442 27.83 6.32 9.60
C HIS A 442 27.66 5.60 8.25
N ILE A 443 28.30 4.46 8.07
CA ILE A 443 28.01 3.51 6.98
C ILE A 443 27.63 2.18 7.62
N LEU A 444 26.39 1.77 7.41
CA LEU A 444 25.79 0.57 7.98
C LEU A 444 25.63 -0.50 6.91
N ILE A 445 26.25 -1.66 7.11
CA ILE A 445 26.19 -2.80 6.19
C ILE A 445 25.41 -3.90 6.88
N GLY A 446 24.29 -4.32 6.33
CA GLY A 446 23.44 -5.32 7.00
C GLY A 446 22.45 -6.01 6.09
N GLY A 447 21.72 -6.95 6.68
CA GLY A 447 20.68 -7.72 6.00
C GLY A 447 19.32 -7.53 6.68
N GLN A 448 18.70 -8.64 7.08
CA GLN A 448 17.37 -8.61 7.70
C GLN A 448 17.29 -7.82 9.02
N ALA A 449 18.42 -7.67 9.72
CA ALA A 449 18.47 -6.89 10.96
C ALA A 449 18.18 -5.38 10.73
N MET A 450 18.27 -4.90 9.49
CA MET A 450 17.95 -3.54 9.08
C MET A 450 16.62 -3.46 8.30
N ASP A 451 15.88 -4.57 8.18
CA ASP A 451 14.53 -4.59 7.59
C ASP A 451 13.55 -3.94 8.59
N ARG A 452 12.57 -4.65 9.17
CA ARG A 452 11.46 -4.09 9.98
C ARG A 452 11.92 -3.34 11.25
N GLY A 453 11.26 -2.21 11.52
CA GLY A 453 11.42 -1.38 12.72
C GLY A 453 12.80 -0.73 12.99
N PHE A 454 13.83 -1.00 12.19
CA PHE A 454 15.13 -0.32 12.31
C PHE A 454 15.08 1.09 11.68
N THR A 455 15.46 2.11 12.43
CA THR A 455 15.52 3.50 11.94
C THR A 455 16.97 3.92 11.78
N VAL A 456 17.33 4.40 10.59
CA VAL A 456 18.67 4.94 10.29
C VAL A 456 18.62 6.45 10.37
N GLU A 457 19.25 7.04 11.39
CA GLU A 457 19.27 8.50 11.55
C GLU A 457 20.08 9.16 10.44
N GLY A 458 19.49 10.17 9.80
CA GLY A 458 20.19 10.98 8.79
C GLY A 458 20.55 10.22 7.51
N LEU A 459 19.79 9.18 7.14
CA LEU A 459 20.04 8.38 5.94
C LEU A 459 19.97 9.23 4.66
N THR A 460 21.10 9.40 3.99
CA THR A 460 21.22 10.08 2.69
C THR A 460 21.48 9.10 1.56
N VAL A 461 22.32 8.08 1.74
CA VAL A 461 22.63 7.13 0.66
C VAL A 461 22.14 5.73 1.01
N THR A 462 21.31 5.14 0.14
CA THR A 462 20.92 3.73 0.21
C THR A 462 21.46 2.97 -0.98
N TYR A 463 22.25 1.93 -0.74
CA TYR A 463 22.75 1.03 -1.78
C TYR A 463 22.24 -0.40 -1.53
N MET A 464 21.29 -0.87 -2.34
CA MET A 464 20.64 -2.17 -2.17
C MET A 464 20.72 -2.99 -3.47
N PRO A 465 21.85 -3.70 -3.72
CA PRO A 465 22.05 -4.56 -4.89
C PRO A 465 21.35 -5.91 -4.72
N ARG A 466 20.18 -5.91 -4.07
CA ARG A 466 19.49 -7.11 -3.62
C ARG A 466 18.23 -7.33 -4.47
N PRO A 467 18.12 -8.48 -5.16
CA PRO A 467 16.94 -8.83 -5.93
C PRO A 467 15.62 -8.68 -5.16
N LEU A 468 14.57 -8.33 -5.91
CA LEU A 468 13.19 -8.42 -5.43
C LEU A 468 12.97 -9.83 -4.86
N ALA A 469 12.41 -9.94 -3.66
CA ALA A 469 12.32 -11.24 -3.00
C ALA A 469 11.16 -12.08 -3.54
N THR A 470 10.04 -12.10 -2.84
CA THR A 470 8.83 -12.88 -3.17
C THR A 470 7.78 -12.02 -3.87
N GLY A 471 8.13 -10.80 -4.27
CA GLY A 471 7.18 -9.81 -4.80
C GLY A 471 6.14 -9.30 -3.79
N GLN A 472 6.23 -9.70 -2.52
CA GLN A 472 5.25 -9.29 -1.51
C GLN A 472 5.33 -7.78 -1.22
N VAL A 473 4.21 -7.07 -1.34
CA VAL A 473 4.12 -5.61 -1.15
C VAL A 473 4.70 -5.20 0.20
N ASP A 474 4.27 -5.87 1.28
CA ASP A 474 4.72 -5.58 2.64
C ASP A 474 6.24 -5.72 2.79
N THR A 475 6.79 -6.82 2.28
CA THR A 475 8.21 -7.16 2.37
C THR A 475 9.10 -6.20 1.59
N THR A 476 8.59 -5.63 0.50
CA THR A 476 9.31 -4.63 -0.32
C THR A 476 9.25 -3.25 0.35
N LEU A 477 8.07 -2.80 0.78
CA LEU A 477 7.91 -1.50 1.45
C LEU A 477 8.71 -1.40 2.75
N GLN A 478 8.86 -2.49 3.48
CA GLN A 478 9.69 -2.52 4.69
C GLN A 478 11.18 -2.35 4.42
N ARG A 479 11.65 -2.45 3.19
CA ARG A 479 13.05 -2.14 2.84
C ARG A 479 13.25 -0.67 2.50
N ALA A 480 12.17 0.09 2.30
CA ALA A 480 12.21 1.51 1.95
C ALA A 480 12.55 2.39 3.17
N ARG A 481 13.73 2.17 3.77
CA ARG A 481 14.26 2.97 4.88
C ARG A 481 14.62 4.40 4.45
N PHE A 482 14.72 4.61 3.14
CA PHE A 482 14.89 5.92 2.54
C PHE A 482 13.60 6.77 2.55
N PHE A 483 12.42 6.21 2.85
CA PHE A 483 11.22 7.01 3.17
C PHE A 483 11.33 7.67 4.55
N GLY A 484 10.40 8.56 4.92
CA GLY A 484 10.38 9.25 6.22
C GLY A 484 10.70 10.74 6.13
N TYR A 485 10.94 11.40 7.26
CA TYR A 485 11.12 12.86 7.33
C TYR A 485 12.51 13.31 6.85
N LYS A 486 12.65 13.50 5.53
CA LYS A 486 13.90 13.89 4.87
C LYS A 486 13.82 15.19 4.08
N GLY A 487 12.67 15.88 4.06
CA GLY A 487 12.46 17.06 3.21
C GLY A 487 13.57 18.11 3.32
N SER A 488 14.07 18.37 4.52
CA SER A 488 15.15 19.35 4.75
C SER A 488 16.52 18.96 4.19
N TYR A 489 16.71 17.70 3.77
CA TYR A 489 17.97 17.19 3.21
C TYR A 489 17.75 16.25 2.02
N LEU A 490 16.57 16.29 1.39
CA LEU A 490 16.18 15.43 0.26
C LEU A 490 17.17 15.53 -0.89
N GLY A 491 17.71 16.72 -1.15
CA GLY A 491 18.71 16.95 -2.18
C GLY A 491 19.97 16.08 -2.05
N PHE A 492 20.33 15.66 -0.83
CA PHE A 492 21.47 14.75 -0.60
C PHE A 492 21.10 13.28 -0.74
N CYS A 493 19.80 12.96 -0.88
CA CYS A 493 19.34 11.59 -0.89
C CYS A 493 19.63 10.92 -2.23
N ARG A 494 20.15 9.69 -2.20
CA ARG A 494 20.28 8.84 -3.38
C ARG A 494 20.01 7.38 -3.04
N VAL A 495 19.29 6.70 -3.91
CA VAL A 495 18.80 5.34 -3.70
C VAL A 495 19.19 4.47 -4.89
N TRP A 496 20.13 3.56 -4.68
CA TRP A 496 20.57 2.59 -5.69
C TRP A 496 19.84 1.26 -5.52
N LEU A 497 19.12 0.86 -6.56
CA LEU A 497 18.29 -0.34 -6.63
C LEU A 497 18.54 -1.08 -7.93
N ASP A 498 18.24 -2.37 -7.97
CA ASP A 498 18.09 -3.03 -9.28
C ASP A 498 16.82 -2.57 -10.01
N GLN A 499 16.79 -2.75 -11.33
CA GLN A 499 15.69 -2.30 -12.18
C GLN A 499 14.33 -2.89 -11.77
N ASN A 500 14.29 -4.17 -11.39
CA ASN A 500 13.06 -4.85 -10.98
C ASN A 500 12.49 -4.28 -9.68
N ASN A 501 13.34 -3.87 -8.73
CA ASN A 501 12.92 -3.20 -7.51
C ASN A 501 12.40 -1.80 -7.82
N ILE A 502 12.99 -1.06 -8.77
CA ILE A 502 12.48 0.26 -9.18
C ILE A 502 11.06 0.13 -9.74
N GLU A 503 10.85 -0.83 -10.64
CA GLU A 503 9.53 -1.13 -11.23
C GLU A 503 8.54 -1.59 -10.15
N ALA A 504 8.96 -2.51 -9.27
CA ALA A 504 8.12 -2.97 -8.17
C ALA A 504 7.74 -1.84 -7.20
N PHE A 505 8.64 -0.92 -6.88
CA PHE A 505 8.29 0.22 -6.02
C PHE A 505 7.28 1.14 -6.69
N ARG A 506 7.41 1.42 -8.00
CA ARG A 506 6.41 2.21 -8.75
C ARG A 506 5.03 1.56 -8.71
N ALA A 507 4.95 0.28 -9.05
CA ALA A 507 3.70 -0.48 -9.00
C ALA A 507 3.10 -0.55 -7.58
N ILE A 508 3.94 -0.65 -6.55
CA ILE A 508 3.49 -0.61 -5.15
C ILE A 508 2.91 0.75 -4.79
N ILE A 509 3.51 1.85 -5.26
CA ILE A 509 3.05 3.21 -4.95
C ILE A 509 1.69 3.46 -5.60
N GLU A 510 1.52 3.06 -6.86
CA GLU A 510 0.22 3.11 -7.55
C GLU A 510 -0.83 2.29 -6.78
N HIS A 511 -0.50 1.08 -6.36
CA HIS A 511 -1.38 0.25 -5.52
C HIS A 511 -1.69 0.89 -4.15
N GLU A 512 -0.70 1.47 -3.48
CA GLU A 512 -0.89 2.12 -2.17
C GLU A 512 -1.84 3.32 -2.28
N GLU A 513 -1.68 4.15 -3.31
CA GLU A 513 -2.56 5.31 -3.56
C GLU A 513 -3.97 4.90 -4.01
N ASP A 514 -4.13 3.88 -4.86
CA ASP A 514 -5.44 3.32 -5.24
C ASP A 514 -6.21 2.81 -4.02
N VAL A 515 -5.57 1.96 -3.20
CA VAL A 515 -6.19 1.42 -1.97
C VAL A 515 -6.53 2.56 -1.01
N ARG A 516 -5.62 3.53 -0.84
CA ARG A 516 -5.83 4.62 0.09
C ARG A 516 -6.98 5.55 -0.33
N SER A 517 -7.08 5.89 -1.61
CA SER A 517 -8.19 6.68 -2.17
C SER A 517 -9.54 6.01 -1.94
N ARG A 518 -9.64 4.70 -2.23
CA ARG A 518 -10.86 3.91 -1.96
C ARG A 518 -11.22 3.88 -0.47
N LEU A 519 -10.23 3.73 0.41
CA LEU A 519 -10.46 3.71 1.85
C LEU A 519 -10.84 5.09 2.40
N GLU A 520 -10.31 6.17 1.83
CA GLU A 520 -10.68 7.54 2.20
C GLU A 520 -12.15 7.81 1.87
N GLU A 521 -12.62 7.38 0.69
CA GLU A 521 -14.04 7.44 0.33
C GLU A 521 -14.90 6.67 1.34
N PHE A 522 -14.46 5.49 1.79
CA PHE A 522 -15.17 4.70 2.79
C PHE A 522 -15.20 5.36 4.17
N ASP A 523 -14.09 5.95 4.62
CA ASP A 523 -13.98 6.64 5.91
C ASP A 523 -14.85 7.91 5.93
N VAL A 524 -14.80 8.72 4.86
CA VAL A 524 -15.64 9.92 4.71
C VAL A 524 -17.13 9.57 4.73
N ASN A 525 -17.49 8.45 4.08
CA ASN A 525 -18.87 7.96 4.06
C ASN A 525 -19.25 7.14 5.30
N ASN A 526 -18.34 6.93 6.26
CA ASN A 526 -18.50 6.13 7.49
C ASN A 526 -19.17 4.77 7.24
N LYS A 527 -18.80 4.11 6.14
CA LYS A 527 -19.28 2.76 5.86
C LYS A 527 -18.53 1.76 6.72
N HIS A 528 -19.22 0.71 7.15
CA HIS A 528 -18.57 -0.40 7.83
C HIS A 528 -17.59 -1.06 6.86
N LEU A 529 -16.35 -1.35 7.29
CA LEU A 529 -15.31 -1.87 6.39
C LEU A 529 -15.65 -3.27 5.82
N ASN A 530 -16.59 -3.97 6.44
CA ASN A 530 -17.17 -5.21 5.87
C ASN A 530 -17.90 -5.00 4.54
N GLU A 531 -18.41 -3.80 4.28
CA GLU A 531 -19.05 -3.40 3.01
C GLU A 531 -18.02 -2.97 1.95
N TRP A 532 -16.72 -2.98 2.28
CA TRP A 532 -15.67 -2.66 1.33
C TRP A 532 -15.48 -3.79 0.34
N ASP A 533 -15.65 -3.48 -0.95
CA ASP A 533 -15.33 -4.39 -2.05
C ASP A 533 -13.84 -4.68 -1.99
N ARG A 534 -13.49 -5.94 -1.69
CA ARG A 534 -12.10 -6.41 -1.54
C ARG A 534 -11.44 -6.60 -2.90
N GLU A 535 -11.35 -5.49 -3.61
CA GLU A 535 -10.83 -5.35 -4.95
C GLU A 535 -9.81 -4.23 -4.98
N ALA A 536 -8.65 -4.48 -5.58
CA ALA A 536 -7.59 -3.49 -5.72
C ALA A 536 -6.80 -3.71 -7.01
N VAL A 537 -6.21 -2.63 -7.53
CA VAL A 537 -5.21 -2.73 -8.61
C VAL A 537 -3.93 -3.33 -8.05
N LEU A 538 -3.33 -4.35 -8.69
CA LEU A 538 -2.03 -4.87 -8.28
C LEU A 538 -1.28 -5.54 -9.43
N ASP A 539 -0.14 -5.00 -9.83
CA ASP A 539 0.73 -5.55 -10.90
C ASP A 539 1.09 -7.05 -10.69
N LYS A 540 1.23 -7.82 -11.78
CA LYS A 540 1.63 -9.25 -11.80
C LYS A 540 2.97 -9.55 -11.13
N ILE A 541 3.90 -8.60 -11.09
CA ILE A 541 5.18 -8.76 -10.40
C ILE A 541 5.01 -8.84 -8.87
N LEU A 542 3.86 -8.38 -8.36
CA LEU A 542 3.58 -8.26 -6.95
C LEU A 542 2.62 -9.33 -6.43
N ASN A 543 2.83 -9.69 -5.17
CA ASN A 543 1.89 -10.46 -4.37
C ASN A 543 1.33 -9.54 -3.27
N LEU A 544 0.02 -9.56 -3.08
CA LEU A 544 -0.67 -8.70 -2.13
C LEU A 544 -0.11 -8.86 -0.70
N THR A 545 -0.02 -10.11 -0.25
CA THR A 545 0.50 -10.50 1.06
C THR A 545 0.97 -11.96 1.04
N ARG A 546 1.31 -12.50 2.21
CA ARG A 546 1.63 -13.92 2.38
C ARG A 546 0.39 -14.78 2.13
N SER A 547 0.48 -15.69 1.16
CA SER A 547 -0.64 -16.53 0.73
C SER A 547 -1.30 -17.33 1.86
N ASN A 548 -0.55 -17.75 2.87
CA ASN A 548 -1.06 -18.55 3.99
C ASN A 548 -2.00 -17.80 4.95
N ILE A 549 -2.04 -16.46 4.90
CA ILE A 549 -2.95 -15.63 5.68
C ILE A 549 -4.32 -15.49 5.00
N LEU A 550 -4.36 -15.65 3.68
CA LEU A 550 -5.59 -15.52 2.90
C LEU A 550 -6.42 -16.79 3.04
N PHE A 551 -7.71 -16.62 3.34
CA PHE A 551 -8.65 -17.73 3.46
C PHE A 551 -8.95 -18.35 2.09
N ASN A 552 -9.38 -17.52 1.13
CA ASN A 552 -9.59 -17.91 -0.26
C ASN A 552 -8.36 -17.65 -1.14
N ASP A 553 -8.32 -18.27 -2.31
CA ASP A 553 -7.44 -17.80 -3.38
C ASP A 553 -7.97 -16.46 -3.91
N ILE A 554 -7.05 -15.59 -4.33
CA ILE A 554 -7.38 -14.28 -4.89
C ILE A 554 -7.53 -14.46 -6.39
N ASP A 555 -8.65 -13.99 -6.92
CA ASP A 555 -8.86 -13.93 -8.36
C ASP A 555 -8.05 -12.77 -8.91
N ARG A 556 -7.35 -13.01 -10.02
CA ARG A 556 -6.55 -11.99 -10.71
C ARG A 556 -7.02 -11.90 -12.14
N ASP A 557 -7.72 -10.81 -12.43
CA ASP A 557 -8.17 -10.47 -13.77
C ASP A 557 -7.17 -9.46 -14.37
N TYR A 558 -6.76 -9.71 -15.61
CA TYR A 558 -6.06 -8.71 -16.40
C TYR A 558 -7.08 -8.06 -17.34
N PHE A 559 -6.87 -6.77 -17.63
CA PHE A 559 -7.73 -5.99 -18.51
C PHE A 559 -6.88 -5.24 -19.53
N GLY A 560 -6.14 -5.96 -20.37
CA GLY A 560 -5.24 -5.35 -21.35
C GLY A 560 -5.01 -6.24 -22.56
N ASN A 561 -4.99 -5.63 -23.74
CA ASN A 561 -4.82 -6.32 -25.02
C ASN A 561 -5.76 -7.54 -25.18
N GLU A 562 -6.98 -7.42 -24.65
CA GLU A 562 -8.00 -8.46 -24.70
C GLU A 562 -9.42 -7.91 -24.87
N TRP A 563 -10.32 -8.83 -25.28
CA TRP A 563 -11.73 -8.54 -25.42
C TRP A 563 -12.48 -9.00 -24.19
N PHE A 564 -13.13 -8.06 -23.52
CA PHE A 564 -14.22 -8.35 -22.60
C PHE A 564 -15.49 -8.69 -23.38
N ILE A 565 -16.20 -9.74 -22.98
CA ILE A 565 -17.41 -10.22 -23.67
C ILE A 565 -18.49 -10.55 -22.62
N ILE A 566 -19.73 -10.11 -22.88
CA ILE A 566 -20.89 -10.59 -22.13
C ILE A 566 -21.32 -11.96 -22.68
N HIS A 567 -21.23 -12.99 -21.83
CA HIS A 567 -21.49 -14.37 -22.22
C HIS A 567 -22.97 -14.77 -22.14
N ALA A 568 -23.75 -14.15 -21.26
CA ALA A 568 -25.16 -14.46 -21.06
C ALA A 568 -26.00 -13.18 -20.94
N PRO A 569 -26.16 -12.43 -22.04
CA PRO A 569 -27.02 -11.25 -22.07
C PRO A 569 -28.52 -11.58 -21.85
N HIS A 570 -28.87 -12.88 -21.94
CA HIS A 570 -30.22 -13.43 -21.80
C HIS A 570 -30.55 -13.95 -20.40
N ASP A 571 -29.61 -13.90 -19.45
CA ASP A 571 -29.73 -14.51 -18.12
C ASP A 571 -30.94 -14.03 -17.30
N THR A 572 -31.38 -12.79 -17.48
CA THR A 572 -32.58 -12.24 -16.83
C THR A 572 -33.52 -11.59 -17.83
N ASP A 573 -34.71 -12.19 -17.99
CA ASP A 573 -35.72 -11.79 -18.98
C ASP A 573 -36.14 -10.32 -18.86
N SER A 574 -36.29 -9.82 -17.64
CA SER A 574 -36.73 -8.44 -17.38
C SER A 574 -35.68 -7.38 -17.77
N LEU A 575 -34.40 -7.77 -17.89
CA LEU A 575 -33.31 -6.88 -18.29
C LEU A 575 -33.10 -6.80 -19.80
N ILE A 576 -33.59 -7.77 -20.57
CA ILE A 576 -33.53 -7.78 -22.04
C ILE A 576 -34.14 -6.50 -22.64
N PRO A 577 -35.43 -6.16 -22.40
CA PRO A 577 -36.02 -4.94 -22.96
C PRO A 577 -35.40 -3.67 -22.39
N TYR A 578 -34.90 -3.71 -21.15
CA TYR A 578 -34.20 -2.60 -20.51
C TYR A 578 -32.88 -2.27 -21.23
N ASN A 579 -31.97 -3.25 -21.39
CA ASN A 579 -30.68 -3.06 -22.06
C ASN A 579 -30.87 -2.66 -23.53
N LYS A 580 -31.86 -3.25 -24.20
CA LYS A 580 -32.23 -2.86 -25.56
C LYS A 580 -32.63 -1.39 -25.65
N LYS A 581 -33.45 -0.90 -24.72
CA LYS A 581 -33.83 0.51 -24.65
C LYS A 581 -32.61 1.41 -24.43
N ILE A 582 -31.71 1.07 -23.51
CA ILE A 582 -30.48 1.83 -23.28
C ILE A 582 -29.64 1.98 -24.56
N ILE A 583 -29.43 0.88 -25.30
CA ILE A 583 -28.66 0.89 -26.55
C ILE A 583 -29.39 1.67 -27.65
N SER A 584 -30.71 1.52 -27.76
CA SER A 584 -31.53 2.28 -28.72
C SER A 584 -31.49 3.78 -28.46
N ASP A 585 -31.66 4.19 -27.20
CA ASP A 585 -31.58 5.60 -26.78
C ASP A 585 -30.17 6.14 -27.04
N PHE A 586 -29.13 5.37 -26.71
CA PHE A 586 -27.74 5.76 -26.95
C PHE A 586 -27.43 5.96 -28.43
N THR A 587 -27.78 5.00 -29.28
CA THR A 587 -27.50 5.05 -30.73
C THR A 587 -28.32 6.13 -31.44
N SER A 588 -29.58 6.33 -31.05
CA SER A 588 -30.44 7.39 -31.62
C SER A 588 -29.91 8.79 -31.31
N ASN A 589 -29.42 9.02 -30.09
CA ASN A 589 -28.84 10.30 -29.69
C ASN A 589 -27.51 10.62 -30.41
N HIS A 590 -26.82 9.61 -30.93
CA HIS A 590 -25.52 9.76 -31.60
C HIS A 590 -25.58 9.45 -33.10
N ILE A 591 -26.76 9.38 -33.71
CA ILE A 591 -26.93 8.94 -35.10
C ILE A 591 -26.08 9.76 -36.09
N ALA A 592 -25.94 11.06 -35.86
CA ALA A 592 -25.14 11.96 -36.69
C ALA A 592 -23.63 11.68 -36.63
N SER A 593 -23.16 11.01 -35.57
CA SER A 593 -21.76 10.63 -35.38
C SER A 593 -21.40 9.31 -36.04
N PHE A 594 -22.39 8.48 -36.43
CA PHE A 594 -22.15 7.19 -37.06
C PHE A 594 -21.93 7.33 -38.57
N SER A 595 -20.91 6.63 -39.07
CA SER A 595 -20.58 6.51 -40.48
C SER A 595 -20.32 5.05 -40.86
N THR A 596 -20.47 4.70 -42.13
CA THR A 596 -20.16 3.35 -42.59
C THR A 596 -18.68 3.04 -42.41
N ASP A 597 -18.40 1.92 -41.74
CA ASP A 597 -17.03 1.41 -41.62
C ASP A 597 -16.46 1.05 -42.99
N ILE A 598 -15.25 1.53 -43.27
CA ILE A 598 -14.58 1.32 -44.55
C ILE A 598 -14.06 -0.12 -44.59
N GLY A 599 -14.45 -0.85 -45.63
CA GLY A 599 -14.10 -2.25 -45.78
C GLY A 599 -13.99 -2.69 -47.23
N HIS A 600 -13.63 -3.96 -47.43
CA HIS A 600 -13.60 -4.55 -48.77
C HIS A 600 -14.98 -4.46 -49.44
N ILE A 601 -15.01 -4.16 -50.73
CA ILE A 601 -16.25 -3.98 -51.50
C ILE A 601 -17.14 -5.24 -51.51
N GLU A 602 -16.52 -6.42 -51.37
CA GLU A 602 -17.20 -7.72 -51.31
C GLU A 602 -17.71 -8.11 -49.91
N ARG A 603 -17.64 -7.23 -48.91
CA ARG A 603 -18.26 -7.48 -47.61
C ARG A 603 -19.76 -7.70 -47.79
N THR A 604 -20.26 -8.82 -47.26
CA THR A 604 -21.70 -9.08 -47.15
C THR A 604 -22.38 -8.04 -46.26
N ASP A 605 -23.71 -7.94 -46.31
CA ASP A 605 -24.43 -7.04 -45.41
C ASP A 605 -24.20 -7.34 -43.92
N LEU A 606 -23.98 -8.61 -43.56
CA LEU A 606 -23.63 -8.97 -42.18
C LEU A 606 -22.21 -8.49 -41.82
N GLN A 607 -21.34 -8.27 -42.79
CA GLN A 607 -19.96 -7.81 -42.60
C GLN A 607 -19.82 -6.27 -42.71
N LYS A 608 -20.91 -5.55 -43.01
CA LYS A 608 -20.92 -4.08 -43.02
C LYS A 608 -21.34 -3.55 -41.65
N HIS A 609 -20.67 -2.51 -41.18
CA HIS A 609 -20.84 -1.97 -39.83
C HIS A 609 -20.94 -0.45 -39.90
N LEU A 610 -21.50 0.15 -38.87
CA LEU A 610 -21.37 1.58 -38.60
C LEU A 610 -20.34 1.77 -37.50
N ARG A 611 -19.56 2.85 -37.61
CA ARG A 611 -18.58 3.27 -36.61
C ARG A 611 -18.78 4.72 -36.22
N ALA A 612 -18.55 5.03 -34.95
CA ALA A 612 -18.46 6.38 -34.42
C ALA A 612 -17.24 6.49 -33.51
N GLU A 613 -16.63 7.67 -33.47
CA GLU A 613 -15.66 8.04 -32.44
C GLU A 613 -16.33 9.04 -31.50
N LEU A 614 -16.40 8.72 -30.21
CA LEU A 614 -17.13 9.48 -29.20
C LEU A 614 -16.23 9.71 -27.98
N SER A 615 -16.60 10.68 -27.14
CA SER A 615 -15.94 10.88 -25.84
C SER A 615 -16.06 9.60 -25.00
N LEU A 616 -14.94 9.16 -24.41
CA LEU A 616 -14.91 7.98 -23.56
C LEU A 616 -15.83 8.18 -22.34
N SER A 617 -15.72 9.33 -21.66
CA SER A 617 -16.54 9.66 -20.48
C SER A 617 -18.04 9.68 -20.79
N GLU A 618 -18.45 10.19 -21.96
CA GLU A 618 -19.85 10.14 -22.38
C GLU A 618 -20.33 8.70 -22.59
N CYS A 619 -19.49 7.85 -23.21
CA CYS A 619 -19.83 6.44 -23.43
C CYS A 619 -19.95 5.66 -22.11
N ILE A 620 -19.09 5.93 -21.13
CA ILE A 620 -19.21 5.35 -19.79
C ILE A 620 -20.55 5.75 -19.17
N GLN A 621 -20.85 7.05 -19.11
CA GLN A 621 -22.04 7.56 -18.42
C GLN A 621 -23.35 7.18 -19.09
N ARG A 622 -23.41 7.22 -20.43
CA ARG A 622 -24.65 7.06 -21.19
C ARG A 622 -24.89 5.65 -21.71
N LEU A 623 -23.86 4.81 -21.78
CA LEU A 623 -23.97 3.42 -22.23
C LEU A 623 -23.55 2.44 -21.12
N LEU A 624 -22.25 2.40 -20.75
CA LEU A 624 -21.71 1.32 -19.92
C LEU A 624 -22.29 1.30 -18.49
N ASN A 625 -22.43 2.45 -17.85
CA ASN A 625 -22.99 2.52 -16.49
C ASN A 625 -24.49 2.19 -16.42
N LYS A 626 -25.19 2.28 -17.56
CA LYS A 626 -26.63 2.03 -17.62
C LYS A 626 -26.99 0.59 -17.94
N LEU A 627 -26.12 -0.15 -18.63
CA LEU A 627 -26.31 -1.56 -18.94
C LEU A 627 -26.23 -2.42 -17.67
N LYS A 628 -27.04 -3.48 -17.62
CA LYS A 628 -27.13 -4.38 -16.47
C LYS A 628 -27.03 -5.84 -16.90
N PHE A 629 -26.15 -6.59 -16.24
CA PHE A 629 -25.97 -8.02 -16.42
C PHE A 629 -25.95 -8.68 -15.03
N THR A 630 -26.67 -9.79 -14.89
CA THR A 630 -26.95 -10.43 -13.58
C THR A 630 -26.20 -11.72 -13.36
N ARG A 631 -25.79 -12.40 -14.44
CA ARG A 631 -25.01 -13.62 -14.32
C ARG A 631 -23.75 -13.31 -13.55
N GLU A 632 -23.48 -14.07 -12.49
CA GLU A 632 -22.39 -13.82 -11.54
C GLU A 632 -21.04 -13.60 -12.25
N SER A 633 -20.72 -14.42 -13.25
CA SER A 633 -19.49 -14.30 -14.06
C SER A 633 -19.41 -12.99 -14.86
N ASP A 634 -20.51 -12.55 -15.46
CA ASP A 634 -20.56 -11.35 -16.30
C ASP A 634 -20.68 -10.08 -15.43
N SER A 635 -21.51 -10.10 -14.39
CA SER A 635 -21.79 -8.94 -13.53
C SER A 635 -20.54 -8.47 -12.78
N ARG A 636 -19.79 -9.41 -12.21
CA ARG A 636 -18.54 -9.13 -11.48
C ARG A 636 -17.51 -8.52 -12.41
N THR A 637 -17.16 -9.22 -13.48
CA THR A 637 -16.13 -8.78 -14.42
C THR A 637 -16.52 -7.50 -15.17
N TYR A 638 -17.81 -7.28 -15.44
CA TYR A 638 -18.32 -6.04 -16.04
C TYR A 638 -18.19 -4.83 -15.11
N SER A 639 -18.38 -5.02 -13.80
CA SER A 639 -18.24 -3.94 -12.83
C SER A 639 -16.80 -3.45 -12.76
N SER A 640 -15.84 -4.37 -12.79
CA SER A 640 -14.42 -4.04 -12.79
C SER A 640 -13.94 -3.45 -14.09
N LEU A 641 -14.41 -3.96 -15.24
CA LEU A 641 -14.21 -3.31 -16.54
C LEU A 641 -14.59 -1.82 -16.48
N ARG A 642 -15.77 -1.51 -15.92
CA ARG A 642 -16.23 -0.12 -15.79
C ARG A 642 -15.32 0.68 -14.87
N GLY A 643 -14.86 0.09 -13.76
CA GLY A 643 -13.88 0.71 -12.86
C GLY A 643 -12.58 1.08 -13.58
N VAL A 644 -11.99 0.14 -14.33
CA VAL A 644 -10.76 0.36 -15.12
C VAL A 644 -10.94 1.50 -16.12
N ILE A 645 -12.00 1.44 -16.91
CA ILE A 645 -12.24 2.44 -17.95
C ILE A 645 -12.57 3.81 -17.35
N ASN A 646 -13.28 3.84 -16.21
CA ASN A 646 -13.61 5.09 -15.51
C ASN A 646 -12.38 5.75 -14.90
N GLY A 647 -11.51 5.01 -14.20
CA GLY A 647 -10.26 5.54 -13.67
C GLY A 647 -9.37 6.12 -14.77
N PHE A 648 -9.24 5.40 -15.90
CA PHE A 648 -8.50 5.90 -17.05
C PHE A 648 -9.10 7.19 -17.65
N ALA A 649 -10.43 7.29 -17.71
CA ALA A 649 -11.11 8.47 -18.24
C ALA A 649 -11.02 9.70 -17.32
N GLU A 650 -10.90 9.50 -16.00
CA GLU A 650 -10.69 10.56 -15.03
C GLU A 650 -9.30 11.21 -15.19
N GLU A 651 -8.27 10.40 -15.42
CA GLU A 651 -6.91 10.89 -15.72
C GLU A 651 -6.80 11.47 -17.14
N ASN A 652 -7.64 11.02 -18.06
CA ASN A 652 -7.60 11.38 -19.48
C ASN A 652 -8.97 11.92 -19.98
N PRO A 653 -9.42 13.09 -19.50
CA PRO A 653 -10.78 13.59 -19.72
C PRO A 653 -11.12 13.89 -21.18
N ASN A 654 -10.10 14.05 -22.04
CA ASN A 654 -10.26 14.31 -23.47
C ASN A 654 -10.17 13.04 -24.33
N GLU A 655 -10.02 11.86 -23.73
CA GLU A 655 -9.90 10.61 -24.49
C GLU A 655 -11.21 10.27 -25.22
N THR A 656 -11.06 9.61 -26.36
CA THR A 656 -12.17 9.10 -27.17
C THR A 656 -12.14 7.58 -27.26
N CYS A 657 -13.28 6.97 -27.52
CA CYS A 657 -13.42 5.56 -27.83
C CYS A 657 -14.11 5.35 -29.17
N LEU A 658 -13.89 4.17 -29.75
CA LEU A 658 -14.59 3.75 -30.97
C LEU A 658 -15.79 2.88 -30.62
N ILE A 659 -16.94 3.18 -31.21
CA ILE A 659 -18.13 2.34 -31.13
C ILE A 659 -18.44 1.76 -32.49
N TYR A 660 -18.59 0.45 -32.56
CA TYR A 660 -19.02 -0.28 -33.73
C TYR A 660 -20.41 -0.89 -33.51
N LEU A 661 -21.34 -0.57 -34.41
CA LEU A 661 -22.62 -1.25 -34.51
C LEU A 661 -22.47 -2.38 -35.53
N ILE A 662 -22.39 -3.61 -35.04
CA ILE A 662 -22.07 -4.77 -35.87
C ILE A 662 -23.27 -5.15 -36.75
N SER A 663 -23.03 -5.48 -38.02
CA SER A 663 -24.07 -5.72 -39.04
C SER A 663 -25.10 -4.61 -39.21
N SER A 664 -24.66 -3.36 -39.34
CA SER A 664 -25.57 -2.21 -39.42
C SER A 664 -25.34 -1.31 -40.63
N LYS A 665 -26.36 -0.52 -40.95
CA LYS A 665 -26.37 0.51 -42.00
C LYS A 665 -27.35 1.62 -41.64
N ILE A 666 -27.22 2.78 -42.30
CA ILE A 666 -28.20 3.85 -42.21
C ILE A 666 -29.17 3.72 -43.38
N GLU A 667 -30.46 3.60 -43.09
CA GLU A 667 -31.54 3.59 -44.08
C GLU A 667 -32.59 4.62 -43.68
N SER A 668 -32.96 5.51 -44.62
CA SER A 668 -33.98 6.54 -44.39
C SER A 668 -33.72 7.42 -43.14
N GLY A 669 -32.45 7.68 -42.83
CA GLY A 669 -32.05 8.47 -41.66
C GLY A 669 -32.18 7.72 -40.32
N GLN A 670 -32.34 6.40 -40.33
CA GLN A 670 -32.37 5.55 -39.15
C GLN A 670 -31.29 4.48 -39.21
N ILE A 671 -30.78 4.08 -38.04
CA ILE A 671 -29.85 2.96 -37.92
C ILE A 671 -30.64 1.66 -37.99
N VAL A 672 -30.29 0.80 -38.94
CA VAL A 672 -30.85 -0.54 -39.08
C VAL A 672 -29.74 -1.55 -38.84
N GLN A 673 -29.88 -2.35 -37.78
CA GLN A 673 -28.92 -3.39 -37.38
C GLN A 673 -29.51 -4.78 -37.60
N LYS A 674 -28.87 -5.58 -38.47
CA LYS A 674 -29.29 -6.97 -38.74
C LYS A 674 -28.97 -7.86 -37.54
N ILE A 675 -29.90 -8.75 -37.23
CA ILE A 675 -29.78 -9.78 -36.20
C ILE A 675 -28.84 -10.89 -36.69
N ARG A 676 -27.92 -11.32 -35.83
CA ARG A 676 -27.05 -12.48 -36.05
C ARG A 676 -27.43 -13.64 -35.13
N GLN A 677 -27.43 -14.87 -35.63
CA GLN A 677 -27.64 -16.04 -34.79
C GLN A 677 -26.38 -16.45 -34.03
N ARG A 678 -26.51 -16.83 -32.76
CA ARG A 678 -25.43 -17.32 -31.91
C ARG A 678 -25.85 -18.54 -31.10
N ARG A 679 -24.94 -19.49 -31.00
CA ARG A 679 -25.17 -20.76 -30.31
C ARG A 679 -24.73 -20.69 -28.87
N LEU A 680 -25.55 -21.25 -27.97
CA LEU A 680 -25.20 -21.46 -26.57
C LEU A 680 -24.35 -22.73 -26.38
N ASN A 681 -23.49 -22.72 -25.37
CA ASN A 681 -22.74 -23.89 -24.92
C ASN A 681 -23.51 -24.66 -23.82
N GLN A 682 -22.92 -25.72 -23.28
CA GLN A 682 -23.54 -26.55 -22.23
C GLN A 682 -23.78 -25.80 -20.91
N ASN A 683 -23.11 -24.67 -20.70
CA ASN A 683 -23.26 -23.82 -19.52
C ASN A 683 -24.21 -22.66 -19.80
N ASP A 684 -25.08 -22.72 -20.82
CA ASP A 684 -26.01 -21.63 -21.13
C ASP A 684 -25.30 -20.27 -21.39
N ALA A 685 -24.12 -20.31 -22.01
CA ALA A 685 -23.33 -19.13 -22.38
C ALA A 685 -23.08 -19.11 -23.89
N ILE A 686 -23.01 -17.92 -24.48
CA ILE A 686 -22.67 -17.73 -25.90
C ILE A 686 -21.33 -18.40 -26.19
N GLN A 687 -21.34 -19.41 -27.07
CA GLN A 687 -20.15 -20.19 -27.40
C GLN A 687 -19.11 -19.37 -28.16
N GLN A 688 -19.56 -18.51 -29.07
CA GLN A 688 -18.68 -17.67 -29.89
C GLN A 688 -19.41 -16.42 -30.35
N LEU A 689 -19.14 -15.27 -29.72
CA LEU A 689 -19.79 -13.99 -30.08
C LEU A 689 -19.29 -13.46 -31.43
N PHE A 690 -17.99 -13.58 -31.71
CA PHE A 690 -17.37 -12.99 -32.90
C PHE A 690 -17.50 -13.86 -34.15
N GLN A 691 -17.95 -13.26 -35.24
CA GLN A 691 -17.81 -13.81 -36.58
C GLN A 691 -16.32 -13.86 -36.95
N GLY A 692 -15.86 -15.04 -37.38
CA GLY A 692 -14.47 -15.23 -37.81
C GLY A 692 -14.13 -14.54 -39.13
N GLU A 693 -12.84 -14.57 -39.46
CA GLU A 693 -12.31 -14.14 -40.75
C GLU A 693 -13.01 -14.84 -41.91
N GLN A 694 -13.19 -14.12 -43.01
CA GLN A 694 -13.66 -14.73 -44.25
C GLN A 694 -12.66 -15.81 -44.72
N PRO A 695 -13.13 -17.05 -45.02
CA PRO A 695 -12.25 -18.15 -45.42
C PRO A 695 -11.83 -18.05 -46.89
N THR A 696 -10.68 -18.63 -47.24
CA THR A 696 -10.12 -18.69 -48.61
C THR A 696 -10.94 -19.61 -49.52
N SER A 697 -12.16 -19.20 -49.86
CA SER A 697 -13.14 -20.13 -50.44
C SER A 697 -12.86 -20.47 -51.92
N ASN A 698 -11.99 -19.73 -52.62
CA ASN A 698 -11.70 -19.93 -54.05
C ASN A 698 -10.23 -19.62 -54.46
N GLY A 699 -9.29 -19.46 -53.52
CA GLY A 699 -7.89 -19.12 -53.80
C GLY A 699 -7.61 -17.72 -54.37
N ARG A 700 -8.65 -16.95 -54.75
CA ARG A 700 -8.54 -15.59 -55.29
C ARG A 700 -8.15 -14.52 -54.25
N LEU A 701 -8.63 -14.66 -53.01
CA LEU A 701 -8.42 -13.71 -51.92
C LEU A 701 -7.88 -14.46 -50.70
N LYS A 702 -6.98 -13.82 -49.96
CA LYS A 702 -6.39 -14.35 -48.72
C LYS A 702 -7.44 -14.40 -47.61
N LYS A 703 -7.21 -15.28 -46.65
CA LYS A 703 -8.03 -15.36 -45.43
C LYS A 703 -8.03 -13.99 -44.76
N GLY A 704 -9.22 -13.50 -44.38
CA GLY A 704 -9.35 -12.20 -43.72
C GLY A 704 -9.33 -10.98 -44.66
N GLU A 705 -9.06 -11.15 -45.97
CA GLU A 705 -8.92 -10.03 -46.91
C GLU A 705 -10.24 -9.30 -47.15
N VAL A 706 -11.34 -10.04 -47.34
CA VAL A 706 -12.67 -9.43 -47.47
C VAL A 706 -13.18 -8.96 -46.11
N TYR A 707 -13.00 -9.81 -45.10
CA TYR A 707 -13.49 -9.56 -43.76
C TYR A 707 -12.50 -10.08 -42.72
N PRO A 708 -11.91 -9.20 -41.91
CA PRO A 708 -10.88 -9.58 -40.94
C PRO A 708 -11.46 -10.32 -39.73
N GLY A 709 -12.79 -10.47 -39.61
CA GLY A 709 -13.45 -11.03 -38.44
C GLY A 709 -13.65 -10.00 -37.34
N ASP A 710 -14.75 -10.12 -36.58
CA ASP A 710 -15.14 -9.11 -35.58
C ASP A 710 -14.01 -8.85 -34.56
N ARG A 711 -13.29 -9.89 -34.14
CA ARG A 711 -12.21 -9.79 -33.13
C ARG A 711 -11.07 -8.85 -33.54
N ASN A 712 -10.87 -8.65 -34.84
CA ASN A 712 -9.83 -7.79 -35.39
C ASN A 712 -10.36 -6.36 -35.68
N ILE A 713 -11.65 -6.10 -35.43
CA ILE A 713 -12.25 -4.77 -35.58
C ILE A 713 -12.14 -4.03 -34.24
N LYS A 714 -10.93 -3.51 -34.00
CA LYS A 714 -10.52 -2.79 -32.81
C LYS A 714 -9.45 -1.76 -33.16
N ASN A 715 -9.17 -0.88 -32.22
CA ASN A 715 -8.03 0.01 -32.27
C ASN A 715 -7.05 -0.36 -31.16
N ASP A 716 -5.76 -0.40 -31.49
CA ASP A 716 -4.73 -0.82 -30.53
C ASP A 716 -4.44 0.24 -29.47
N ASP A 717 -4.86 1.50 -29.68
CA ASP A 717 -4.70 2.60 -28.74
C ASP A 717 -6.02 2.93 -28.02
N LYS A 718 -7.18 2.87 -28.68
CA LYS A 718 -8.47 3.32 -28.11
C LYS A 718 -9.36 2.17 -27.67
N VAL A 719 -10.07 2.38 -26.55
CA VAL A 719 -11.17 1.50 -26.15
C VAL A 719 -12.10 1.32 -27.34
N THR A 720 -12.42 0.07 -27.69
CA THR A 720 -13.36 -0.23 -28.78
C THR A 720 -14.55 -1.01 -28.25
N ILE A 721 -15.75 -0.47 -28.41
CA ILE A 721 -17.00 -1.09 -27.98
C ILE A 721 -17.73 -1.62 -29.22
N GLN A 722 -17.97 -2.93 -29.29
CA GLN A 722 -18.85 -3.54 -30.28
C GLN A 722 -20.21 -3.80 -29.68
N ILE A 723 -21.27 -3.36 -30.37
CA ILE A 723 -22.67 -3.64 -30.01
C ILE A 723 -23.19 -4.67 -31.01
N HIS A 724 -23.69 -5.79 -30.49
CA HIS A 724 -24.18 -6.93 -31.24
C HIS A 724 -25.69 -7.10 -31.05
N HIS A 725 -26.40 -7.37 -32.13
CA HIS A 725 -27.83 -7.68 -32.14
C HIS A 725 -28.03 -9.16 -32.49
N LEU A 726 -28.61 -9.95 -31.58
CA LEU A 726 -28.51 -11.41 -31.56
C LEU A 726 -29.85 -12.12 -31.41
N ASN A 727 -29.95 -13.31 -32.03
CA ASN A 727 -30.88 -14.37 -31.62
C ASN A 727 -30.07 -15.58 -31.14
N LEU A 728 -30.52 -16.23 -30.07
CA LEU A 728 -29.81 -17.37 -29.49
C LEU A 728 -30.45 -18.71 -29.90
N THR A 729 -29.59 -19.71 -30.08
CA THR A 729 -29.99 -21.11 -30.34
C THR A 729 -29.40 -22.03 -29.29
N ASP A 730 -30.03 -23.18 -29.06
CA ASP A 730 -29.54 -24.21 -28.15
C ASP A 730 -28.18 -24.80 -28.63
N VAL A 731 -27.61 -25.70 -27.84
CA VAL A 731 -26.34 -26.39 -28.13
C VAL A 731 -26.33 -27.17 -29.46
N ASN A 732 -27.51 -27.48 -30.03
CA ASN A 732 -27.70 -28.19 -31.29
C ASN A 732 -28.09 -27.27 -32.45
N SER A 733 -28.08 -25.95 -32.24
CA SER A 733 -28.51 -24.93 -33.21
C SER A 733 -30.01 -24.93 -33.51
N TYR A 734 -30.84 -25.46 -32.61
CA TYR A 734 -32.29 -25.30 -32.67
C TYR A 734 -32.75 -24.03 -31.96
N GLU A 735 -33.88 -23.50 -32.41
CA GLU A 735 -34.57 -22.39 -31.75
C GLU A 735 -34.96 -22.79 -30.32
N ILE A 736 -34.75 -21.87 -29.38
CA ILE A 736 -35.13 -22.05 -27.98
C ILE A 736 -36.55 -21.53 -27.85
N VAL A 737 -37.47 -22.32 -27.30
CA VAL A 737 -38.88 -21.94 -27.17
C VAL A 737 -39.39 -22.16 -25.76
N ASP A 738 -40.38 -21.36 -25.36
CA ASP A 738 -41.10 -21.53 -24.09
C ASP A 738 -42.07 -22.73 -24.14
N GLU A 739 -42.76 -23.00 -23.03
CA GLU A 739 -43.75 -24.08 -22.93
C GLU A 739 -44.91 -23.95 -23.93
N ASN A 740 -45.14 -22.76 -24.47
CA ASN A 740 -46.19 -22.45 -25.45
C ASN A 740 -45.67 -22.45 -26.90
N GLY A 741 -44.38 -22.76 -27.12
CA GLY A 741 -43.76 -22.74 -28.44
C GLY A 741 -43.37 -21.35 -28.95
N ASN A 742 -43.37 -20.33 -28.10
CA ASN A 742 -42.88 -18.99 -28.48
C ASN A 742 -41.35 -18.96 -28.44
N PRO A 743 -40.67 -18.34 -29.41
CA PRO A 743 -39.23 -18.16 -29.39
C PRO A 743 -38.77 -17.41 -28.12
N LEU A 744 -37.82 -18.00 -27.41
CA LEU A 744 -37.09 -17.39 -26.31
C LEU A 744 -35.78 -16.81 -26.84
N TYR A 745 -35.33 -15.70 -26.26
CA TYR A 745 -34.00 -15.12 -26.51
C TYR A 745 -33.77 -14.64 -27.95
N GLU A 746 -34.81 -14.03 -28.53
CA GLU A 746 -34.71 -13.23 -29.76
C GLU A 746 -34.50 -11.74 -29.46
N ASP A 747 -33.93 -11.01 -30.42
CA ASP A 747 -33.84 -9.54 -30.39
C ASP A 747 -33.04 -9.03 -29.16
N LEU A 748 -31.94 -9.73 -28.88
CA LEU A 748 -31.04 -9.46 -27.77
C LEU A 748 -29.94 -8.48 -28.16
N MET A 749 -29.58 -7.60 -27.24
CA MET A 749 -28.41 -6.76 -27.36
C MET A 749 -27.29 -7.27 -26.45
N SER A 750 -26.09 -7.42 -27.01
CA SER A 750 -24.87 -7.76 -26.27
C SER A 750 -23.74 -6.81 -26.65
N ILE A 751 -22.72 -6.72 -25.80
CA ILE A 751 -21.54 -5.90 -26.04
C ILE A 751 -20.26 -6.72 -25.92
N ALA A 752 -19.24 -6.27 -26.64
CA ALA A 752 -17.85 -6.64 -26.40
C ALA A 752 -17.01 -5.36 -26.30
N VAL A 753 -16.06 -5.34 -25.37
CA VAL A 753 -15.20 -4.16 -25.12
C VAL A 753 -13.75 -4.56 -25.22
N TRP A 754 -13.04 -3.96 -26.17
CA TRP A 754 -11.60 -4.09 -26.32
C TRP A 754 -10.89 -3.08 -25.43
N ILE A 755 -9.92 -3.56 -24.66
CA ILE A 755 -9.08 -2.71 -23.83
C ILE A 755 -7.65 -2.72 -24.39
N PRO A 756 -7.17 -1.58 -24.93
CA PRO A 756 -5.79 -1.37 -25.30
C PRO A 756 -4.79 -1.69 -24.19
N GLU A 757 -3.59 -2.12 -24.56
CA GLU A 757 -2.49 -2.37 -23.60
C GLU A 757 -2.17 -1.15 -22.73
N ARG A 758 -2.29 0.07 -23.28
CA ARG A 758 -2.02 1.31 -22.53
C ARG A 758 -3.01 1.59 -21.38
N ILE A 759 -4.13 0.87 -21.35
CA ILE A 759 -5.14 0.89 -20.26
C ILE A 759 -5.05 -0.42 -19.44
N GLY A 760 -4.14 -1.32 -19.85
CA GLY A 760 -3.89 -2.62 -19.27
C GLY A 760 -3.61 -2.53 -17.77
N ILE A 761 -4.46 -3.17 -16.97
CA ILE A 761 -4.29 -3.18 -15.53
C ILE A 761 -4.61 -4.56 -14.96
N ASP A 762 -3.86 -4.93 -13.93
CA ASP A 762 -4.14 -6.11 -13.14
C ASP A 762 -5.02 -5.75 -11.97
N ILE A 763 -6.14 -6.44 -11.86
CA ILE A 763 -7.04 -6.33 -10.73
C ILE A 763 -7.00 -7.63 -9.95
N ILE A 764 -6.84 -7.51 -8.64
CA ILE A 764 -7.01 -8.59 -7.69
C ILE A 764 -8.33 -8.45 -6.95
N ARG A 765 -9.01 -9.58 -6.72
CA ARG A 765 -10.24 -9.64 -5.94
C ARG A 765 -10.26 -10.84 -5.00
N GLN A 766 -10.87 -10.66 -3.84
CA GLN A 766 -11.28 -11.80 -3.04
C GLN A 766 -12.66 -12.27 -3.54
N PRO A 767 -12.82 -13.55 -3.94
CA PRO A 767 -14.12 -14.07 -4.32
C PRO A 767 -15.09 -13.98 -3.14
N ASP A 768 -16.36 -13.68 -3.44
CA ASP A 768 -17.40 -13.48 -2.43
C ASP A 768 -17.40 -14.65 -1.44
N ASN A 769 -17.30 -14.33 -0.15
CA ASN A 769 -17.43 -15.32 0.91
C ASN A 769 -18.89 -15.77 0.96
N ILE A 770 -19.24 -16.84 0.24
CA ILE A 770 -20.47 -17.60 0.51
C ILE A 770 -20.26 -18.42 1.78
#